data_AF-A0A1I4WMK0-F1
#
_entry.id   AF-A0A1I4WMK0-F1
#
_cell.length_a   1.000
_cell.length_b   1.000
_cell.length_c   1.000
_cell.angle_alpha   90.00
_cell.angle_beta   90.00
_cell.angle_gamma   90.00
#
_symmetry.space_group_name_H-M   'P 1'
#
loop_
_entity.id
_entity.type
_entity.pdbx_description
1 polymer ?
#
loop_
_entity_poly.entity_id
_entity_poly.type
_entity_poly.pdbx_seq_one_letter_code
_entity_poly.pdbx_strand_id
1 'polypeptide(L)'
;MRQKSLRILLAAALAAAGLTGPAAVPAAADTNLAAGKPITASSHVFAFTAANANDNDLATYWESGPGAYPATLTVDLGAKADLTFAVVKLNPDAAWATRTQTIEVLGRSTPNGSFTTIKPAAAYTFDPASGNTVSIPIVATAAGVRLAFTSNSGAPGGQAAEVQVIGTPAPTPDLTVTDVAWDPASPVETDDVTLRATVRNIGTGTAGPTSLDFLAGGRKAASAQVGELAAGASTTVSASIGTREAGTYAVAAEADAGDDEIELNETDNVAGAQLTVAPVPSSDLVAQAVTWNPGNPRAGDTVTFAVTLRNNGTRATAGGAHGITLQVLDGDAAVKTLTGSYSGSLAPGASTAPIDLGTWTAANGRFTVRTVVDDDANEVPVKRANNTSEQSLSVGRGAHLPFDMYEAEDGVLGGGAATVGPNRTVGDLAGEASGRRAVTLNTTGSSVEFTTGAATNTLVTRYSIPDAAGGGGIESTLNVYVDGTFLKAVDLTSKYTWVYGNEASPSDSPGAGPPRHIYDEANLMLGRTVPAGSRIKLQKDAANTTTYAIDFINTELATAAPNPDPAKYAEPAGFTHQDVQNALDKVRQDANLTGVYLPPGTYETAQKFQVYGKAVKIVGAGPWFTRFRTPAARQNTDAGFRTEASANGSTFSGFGFFGNYTSRVDGPGKVFDFSNVSDMTIDDIWAEHVVCLFWGTNVDDSTIKNSRIRDTWADGLNFTNGSSGNHVANVETRTTGDDSFALFPAIDHRNEQQTGNVYEDLTSLLTWRAAGLAVYGGGGNTFRDIHIADTLVYSGITIGTLRFGSIPALGFEANPQTRFENISLVRDGGHFWGQQTFPALWLYSAEYAFRGIRISDVDITDPTYSGMMFQTKYSGGQPLNPVTDTVLTNVSISGARKSGDEFDAKSGFGIWVNELPEPGQGPAVGSATFNGLELSNNHQDIRNTTTTFTIDRD
;
A
#
# COMPACT_ATOMS: atom_id res chain seq x y z
N MET A 1 -48.47 5.44 -49.19
CA MET A 1 -48.13 6.76 -49.76
C MET A 1 -46.65 7.02 -49.51
N ARG A 2 -45.89 7.23 -50.60
CA ARG A 2 -44.70 8.12 -50.79
C ARG A 2 -43.59 8.10 -49.72
N GLN A 3 -42.29 7.97 -50.02
CA GLN A 3 -41.57 7.98 -51.29
C GLN A 3 -40.16 7.38 -51.05
N LYS A 4 -39.90 6.19 -51.62
CA LYS A 4 -38.58 5.78 -52.13
C LYS A 4 -38.52 6.22 -53.60
N SER A 5 -37.32 6.42 -54.14
CA SER A 5 -36.97 6.70 -55.55
C SER A 5 -36.99 8.17 -55.98
N LEU A 6 -35.80 8.81 -56.04
CA LEU A 6 -35.31 9.57 -57.21
C LEU A 6 -33.89 10.11 -56.96
N ARG A 7 -32.87 9.45 -57.53
CA ARG A 7 -31.59 10.04 -58.02
C ARG A 7 -30.78 8.95 -58.76
N ILE A 8 -31.48 8.26 -59.65
CA ILE A 8 -30.91 7.55 -60.81
C ILE A 8 -31.47 8.34 -61.98
N LEU A 9 -30.61 9.09 -62.69
CA LEU A 9 -30.80 9.89 -63.93
C LEU A 9 -30.12 11.26 -63.82
N LEU A 10 -28.79 11.26 -63.68
CA LEU A 10 -27.95 12.26 -64.36
C LEU A 10 -26.49 11.77 -64.47
N ALA A 11 -26.30 10.62 -65.11
CA ALA A 11 -24.98 10.18 -65.61
C ALA A 11 -25.09 9.22 -66.79
N ALA A 12 -26.21 9.26 -67.53
CA ALA A 12 -26.44 8.47 -68.75
C ALA A 12 -26.44 9.36 -70.00
N ALA A 13 -25.58 10.37 -70.04
CA ALA A 13 -25.37 11.21 -71.21
C ALA A 13 -23.93 11.74 -71.24
N LEU A 14 -22.96 10.84 -71.36
CA LEU A 14 -21.70 11.08 -72.08
C LEU A 14 -20.99 9.75 -72.39
N ALA A 15 -21.72 8.82 -73.02
CA ALA A 15 -21.16 7.63 -73.65
C ALA A 15 -21.44 7.70 -75.16
N ALA A 16 -20.82 8.67 -75.84
CA ALA A 16 -20.73 8.73 -77.31
C ALA A 16 -19.69 9.78 -77.75
N ALA A 17 -18.43 9.58 -77.39
CA ALA A 17 -17.29 10.09 -78.15
C ALA A 17 -16.10 9.17 -77.82
N GLY A 18 -15.77 8.27 -78.73
CA GLY A 18 -14.62 7.39 -78.58
C GLY A 18 -13.33 8.19 -78.49
N LEU A 19 -12.67 8.13 -77.33
CA LEU A 19 -11.25 8.43 -77.15
C LEU A 19 -10.70 7.34 -76.22
N THR A 20 -10.03 6.37 -76.83
CA THR A 20 -9.25 5.32 -76.18
C THR A 20 -7.96 5.90 -75.62
N GLY A 21 -7.73 5.72 -74.32
CA GLY A 21 -6.44 5.91 -73.67
C GLY A 21 -6.61 5.96 -72.15
N PRO A 22 -5.85 5.19 -71.34
CA PRO A 22 -5.84 5.39 -69.91
C PRO A 22 -5.28 6.80 -69.65
N ALA A 23 -6.02 7.64 -68.94
CA ALA A 23 -5.45 8.88 -68.42
C ALA A 23 -4.36 8.49 -67.42
N ALA A 24 -3.10 8.75 -67.76
CA ALA A 24 -1.99 8.61 -66.85
C ALA A 24 -2.26 9.49 -65.62
N VAL A 25 -2.37 8.87 -64.45
CA VAL A 25 -2.27 9.58 -63.17
C VAL A 25 -0.90 10.28 -63.19
N PRO A 26 -0.79 11.58 -62.87
CA PRO A 26 0.51 12.23 -62.79
C PRO A 26 1.35 11.47 -61.76
N ALA A 27 2.57 11.05 -62.13
CA ALA A 27 3.50 10.50 -61.16
C ALA A 27 3.67 11.53 -60.03
N ALA A 28 3.51 11.10 -58.77
CA ALA A 28 3.78 11.95 -57.63
C ALA A 28 5.21 12.49 -57.75
N ALA A 29 5.40 13.79 -57.55
CA ALA A 29 6.74 14.37 -57.58
C ALA A 29 7.55 13.82 -56.40
N ASP A 30 8.79 13.43 -56.64
CA ASP A 30 9.74 13.05 -55.60
C ASP A 30 9.82 14.16 -54.52
N THR A 31 9.72 13.77 -53.25
CA THR A 31 9.83 14.70 -52.11
C THR A 31 10.85 14.22 -51.09
N ASN A 32 11.34 15.12 -50.23
CA ASN A 32 12.18 14.75 -49.08
C ASN A 32 11.30 14.15 -47.97
N LEU A 33 11.40 12.84 -47.79
CA LEU A 33 10.66 12.07 -46.81
C LEU A 33 11.33 12.05 -45.42
N ALA A 34 12.57 12.55 -45.30
CA ALA A 34 13.33 12.52 -44.05
C ALA A 34 13.10 13.74 -43.14
N ALA A 35 12.67 14.87 -43.71
CA ALA A 35 12.55 16.14 -42.99
C ALA A 35 11.62 16.01 -41.77
N GLY A 36 12.15 16.34 -40.58
CA GLY A 36 11.39 16.31 -39.31
C GLY A 36 10.95 14.93 -38.84
N LYS A 37 11.37 13.84 -39.50
CA LYS A 37 11.08 12.47 -39.08
C LYS A 37 11.98 12.02 -37.92
N PRO A 38 11.59 10.99 -37.15
CA PRO A 38 12.48 10.39 -36.16
C PRO A 38 13.81 9.96 -36.80
N ILE A 39 14.91 10.40 -36.19
CA ILE A 39 16.27 10.09 -36.63
C ILE A 39 17.14 9.69 -35.44
N THR A 40 17.88 8.58 -35.57
CA THR A 40 18.74 8.04 -34.51
C THR A 40 20.16 7.84 -35.02
N ALA A 41 21.16 7.98 -34.15
CA ALA A 41 22.56 7.76 -34.50
C ALA A 41 23.23 6.76 -33.56
N SER A 42 24.27 6.07 -34.04
CA SER A 42 25.07 5.15 -33.19
C SER A 42 25.82 5.89 -32.08
N SER A 43 26.19 7.15 -32.30
CA SER A 43 26.85 8.01 -31.33
C SER A 43 26.79 9.46 -31.80
N HIS A 44 27.10 10.39 -30.90
CA HIS A 44 27.37 11.77 -31.26
C HIS A 44 28.45 12.37 -30.35
N VAL A 45 29.02 13.51 -30.76
CA VAL A 45 29.88 14.34 -29.90
C VAL A 45 29.25 15.70 -29.65
N PHE A 46 29.45 16.22 -28.43
CA PHE A 46 28.96 17.53 -28.02
C PHE A 46 27.45 17.71 -28.31
N ALA A 47 27.06 18.84 -28.90
CA ALA A 47 25.68 19.14 -29.26
C ALA A 47 25.31 18.70 -30.70
N PHE A 48 26.17 17.95 -31.39
CA PHE A 48 25.99 17.54 -32.79
C PHE A 48 25.14 16.26 -32.89
N THR A 49 23.90 16.34 -32.40
CA THR A 49 22.98 15.22 -32.29
C THR A 49 22.37 14.80 -33.64
N ALA A 50 21.75 13.62 -33.70
CA ALA A 50 21.13 13.09 -34.92
C ALA A 50 20.05 14.03 -35.51
N ALA A 51 19.27 14.68 -34.65
CA ALA A 51 18.17 15.57 -35.06
C ALA A 51 18.65 16.77 -35.88
N ASN A 52 19.91 17.17 -35.74
CA ASN A 52 20.50 18.24 -36.54
C ASN A 52 20.72 17.84 -38.01
N ALA A 53 20.54 16.56 -38.38
CA ALA A 53 20.78 16.08 -39.72
C ALA A 53 19.50 15.94 -40.56
N ASN A 54 18.34 16.38 -40.08
CA ASN A 54 17.10 16.43 -40.86
C ASN A 54 16.17 17.60 -40.45
N ASP A 55 16.74 18.65 -39.89
CA ASP A 55 16.06 19.87 -39.44
C ASP A 55 15.93 20.92 -40.57
N ASN A 56 16.47 20.65 -41.77
CA ASN A 56 16.61 21.57 -42.89
C ASN A 56 17.51 22.79 -42.63
N ASP A 57 18.42 22.73 -41.65
CA ASP A 57 19.40 23.79 -41.38
C ASP A 57 20.83 23.32 -41.68
N LEU A 58 21.47 23.90 -42.69
CA LEU A 58 22.86 23.57 -43.03
C LEU A 58 23.90 24.19 -42.09
N ALA A 59 23.48 25.02 -41.12
CA ALA A 59 24.34 25.59 -40.09
C ALA A 59 24.52 24.63 -38.89
N THR A 60 23.56 23.74 -38.64
CA THR A 60 23.65 22.65 -37.66
C THR A 60 24.16 21.38 -38.35
N TYR A 61 24.63 20.42 -37.56
CA TYR A 61 25.02 19.11 -38.09
C TYR A 61 25.07 18.03 -37.01
N TRP A 62 25.01 16.79 -37.47
CA TRP A 62 25.38 15.60 -36.71
C TRP A 62 26.85 15.25 -36.91
N GLU A 63 27.54 14.86 -35.82
CA GLU A 63 28.88 14.28 -35.86
C GLU A 63 28.99 13.11 -34.91
N SER A 64 29.48 11.98 -35.41
CA SER A 64 29.69 10.78 -34.60
C SER A 64 30.85 10.90 -33.61
N GLY A 65 30.94 9.95 -32.67
CA GLY A 65 32.13 9.74 -31.84
C GLY A 65 33.44 9.69 -32.66
N PRO A 66 34.57 10.24 -32.17
CA PRO A 66 35.83 10.23 -32.90
C PRO A 66 36.33 8.80 -33.12
N GLY A 67 36.60 8.42 -34.37
CA GLY A 67 37.08 7.08 -34.73
C GLY A 67 36.04 5.95 -34.59
N ALA A 68 34.78 6.27 -34.25
CA ALA A 68 33.72 5.30 -34.04
C ALA A 68 33.08 4.87 -35.37
N TYR A 69 33.84 4.14 -36.20
CA TYR A 69 33.38 3.60 -37.47
C TYR A 69 33.04 2.09 -37.35
N PRO A 70 31.97 1.59 -38.02
CA PRO A 70 30.99 2.37 -38.79
C PRO A 70 30.09 3.22 -37.89
N ALA A 71 29.96 4.51 -38.21
CA ALA A 71 29.01 5.39 -37.58
C ALA A 71 27.69 5.34 -38.36
N THR A 72 26.55 5.23 -37.69
CA THR A 72 25.25 5.09 -38.36
C THR A 72 24.31 6.23 -38.02
N LEU A 73 23.49 6.58 -39.00
CA LEU A 73 22.40 7.56 -38.90
C LEU A 73 21.17 6.97 -39.58
N THR A 74 20.09 6.75 -38.84
CA THR A 74 18.89 6.02 -39.27
C THR A 74 17.67 6.94 -39.23
N VAL A 75 16.97 7.08 -40.35
CA VAL A 75 15.71 7.82 -40.49
C VAL A 75 14.55 6.83 -40.63
N ASP A 76 13.53 6.97 -39.80
CA ASP A 76 12.28 6.22 -39.91
C ASP A 76 11.25 7.03 -40.70
N LEU A 77 10.84 6.52 -41.87
CA LEU A 77 9.98 7.25 -42.80
C LEU A 77 8.50 7.22 -42.36
N GLY A 78 8.13 6.22 -41.55
CA GLY A 78 6.78 6.00 -41.02
C GLY A 78 5.80 5.34 -42.02
N ALA A 79 6.23 5.06 -43.25
CA ALA A 79 5.50 4.28 -44.24
C ALA A 79 6.49 3.76 -45.28
N LYS A 80 6.11 2.77 -46.10
CA LYS A 80 6.95 2.33 -47.21
C LYS A 80 7.01 3.43 -48.26
N ALA A 81 8.19 3.64 -48.83
CA ALA A 81 8.42 4.57 -49.93
C ALA A 81 9.35 3.96 -50.98
N ASP A 82 9.06 4.24 -52.25
CA ASP A 82 9.95 3.95 -53.36
C ASP A 82 11.02 5.04 -53.41
N LEU A 83 12.26 4.67 -53.12
CA LEU A 83 13.37 5.59 -52.92
C LEU A 83 14.14 5.82 -54.21
N THR A 84 14.44 7.09 -54.49
CA THR A 84 15.22 7.54 -55.65
C THR A 84 16.63 7.98 -55.24
N PHE A 85 16.77 8.74 -54.14
CA PHE A 85 18.08 9.21 -53.66
C PHE A 85 18.18 9.26 -52.14
N ALA A 86 19.37 9.00 -51.60
CA ALA A 86 19.80 9.59 -50.34
C ALA A 86 20.72 10.78 -50.65
N VAL A 87 20.32 11.98 -50.24
CA VAL A 87 21.12 13.19 -50.38
C VAL A 87 21.76 13.50 -49.04
N VAL A 88 23.08 13.56 -49.00
CA VAL A 88 23.83 13.96 -47.81
C VAL A 88 24.46 15.31 -48.10
N LYS A 89 24.27 16.27 -47.21
CA LYS A 89 24.85 17.60 -47.30
C LYS A 89 25.75 17.87 -46.10
N LEU A 90 26.78 18.67 -46.34
CA LEU A 90 27.55 19.34 -45.30
C LEU A 90 27.34 20.85 -45.43
N ASN A 91 27.75 21.60 -44.43
CA ASN A 91 27.71 23.06 -44.48
C ASN A 91 28.53 23.56 -45.70
N PRO A 92 27.99 24.47 -46.53
CA PRO A 92 28.65 24.93 -47.76
C PRO A 92 29.82 25.90 -47.55
N ASP A 93 30.09 26.33 -46.30
CA ASP A 93 31.22 27.22 -45.99
C ASP A 93 32.56 26.59 -46.42
N ALA A 94 33.42 27.39 -47.04
CA ALA A 94 34.77 27.00 -47.43
C ALA A 94 35.61 26.47 -46.26
N ALA A 95 35.30 26.87 -45.02
CA ALA A 95 35.93 26.34 -43.80
C ALA A 95 35.80 24.81 -43.65
N TRP A 96 34.81 24.19 -44.29
CA TRP A 96 34.66 22.73 -44.28
C TRP A 96 35.65 22.03 -45.22
N ALA A 97 36.27 22.72 -46.17
CA ALA A 97 37.22 22.16 -47.14
C ALA A 97 36.68 20.96 -47.95
N THR A 98 37.35 20.66 -49.07
CA THR A 98 37.03 19.46 -49.86
C THR A 98 37.41 18.21 -49.07
N ARG A 99 36.49 17.25 -48.96
CA ARG A 99 36.69 16.01 -48.19
C ARG A 99 35.97 14.83 -48.83
N THR A 100 36.32 13.62 -48.39
CA THR A 100 35.66 12.40 -48.85
C THR A 100 35.10 11.64 -47.64
N GLN A 101 33.84 11.22 -47.72
CA GLN A 101 33.24 10.28 -46.76
C GLN A 101 32.86 8.99 -47.48
N THR A 102 33.11 7.84 -46.86
CA THR A 102 32.65 6.54 -47.39
C THR A 102 31.31 6.20 -46.77
N ILE A 103 30.28 6.05 -47.59
CA ILE A 103 28.89 5.88 -47.14
C ILE A 103 28.28 4.64 -47.80
N GLU A 104 27.75 3.75 -46.97
CA GLU A 104 26.81 2.70 -47.37
C GLU A 104 25.38 3.13 -47.04
N VAL A 105 24.41 2.78 -47.90
CA VAL A 105 22.99 3.00 -47.60
C VAL A 105 22.33 1.64 -47.39
N LEU A 106 21.66 1.50 -46.26
CA LEU A 106 20.86 0.35 -45.90
C LEU A 106 19.38 0.72 -45.78
N GLY A 107 18.50 -0.25 -46.05
CA GLY A 107 17.06 -0.11 -45.91
C GLY A 107 16.44 -1.27 -45.13
N ARG A 108 15.31 -1.01 -44.49
CA ARG A 108 14.41 -2.02 -43.90
C ARG A 108 12.97 -1.76 -44.32
N SER A 109 12.15 -2.80 -44.38
CA SER A 109 10.75 -2.73 -44.83
C SER A 109 9.72 -2.77 -43.70
N THR A 110 10.13 -3.12 -42.47
CA THR A 110 9.29 -3.19 -41.26
C THR A 110 10.01 -2.52 -40.08
N PRO A 111 9.31 -2.12 -39.01
CA PRO A 111 9.92 -1.43 -37.86
C PRO A 111 10.98 -2.27 -37.14
N ASN A 112 10.73 -3.57 -36.99
CA ASN A 112 11.64 -4.51 -36.31
C ASN A 112 12.55 -5.30 -37.26
N GLY A 113 12.48 -5.03 -38.56
CA GLY A 113 13.26 -5.71 -39.58
C GLY A 113 14.76 -5.39 -39.54
N SER A 114 15.57 -6.36 -39.96
CA SER A 114 17.01 -6.16 -40.16
C SER A 114 17.29 -5.21 -41.33
N PHE A 115 18.25 -4.31 -41.16
CA PHE A 115 18.73 -3.46 -42.24
C PHE A 115 19.55 -4.27 -43.26
N THR A 116 19.27 -4.07 -44.53
CA THR A 116 19.98 -4.70 -45.65
C THR A 116 20.57 -3.64 -46.56
N THR A 117 21.73 -3.92 -47.16
CA THR A 117 22.39 -2.99 -48.09
C THR A 117 21.52 -2.74 -49.32
N ILE A 118 21.05 -1.49 -49.48
CA ILE A 118 20.35 -1.03 -50.70
C ILE A 118 21.28 -0.26 -51.64
N LYS A 119 22.39 0.27 -51.10
CA LYS A 119 23.50 0.81 -51.87
C LYS A 119 24.83 0.43 -51.21
N PRO A 120 25.72 -0.32 -51.88
CA PRO A 120 27.03 -0.65 -51.33
C PRO A 120 27.87 0.58 -50.96
N ALA A 121 28.75 0.41 -49.97
CA ALA A 121 29.68 1.44 -49.54
C ALA A 121 30.50 2.01 -50.72
N ALA A 122 30.49 3.33 -50.87
CA ALA A 122 31.32 4.03 -51.84
C ALA A 122 31.86 5.33 -51.26
N ALA A 123 32.99 5.79 -51.78
CA ALA A 123 33.61 7.05 -51.40
C ALA A 123 32.93 8.20 -52.16
N TYR A 124 32.46 9.21 -51.44
CA TYR A 124 31.81 10.39 -52.01
C TYR A 124 32.56 11.65 -51.62
N THR A 125 32.91 12.46 -52.62
CA THR A 125 33.60 13.73 -52.43
C THR A 125 32.59 14.86 -52.19
N PHE A 126 32.77 15.55 -51.07
CA PHE A 126 32.07 16.78 -50.71
C PHE A 126 33.01 17.95 -51.03
N ASP A 127 32.57 18.83 -51.92
CA ASP A 127 33.32 20.03 -52.31
C ASP A 127 32.46 21.29 -52.05
N PRO A 128 32.93 22.24 -51.21
CA PRO A 128 32.23 23.51 -50.98
C PRO A 128 31.91 24.26 -52.29
N ALA A 129 32.75 24.14 -53.33
CA ALA A 129 32.52 24.76 -54.64
C ALA A 129 31.26 24.22 -55.36
N SER A 130 30.84 23.00 -55.00
CA SER A 130 29.61 22.35 -55.49
C SER A 130 28.46 22.41 -54.48
N GLY A 131 28.63 23.15 -53.39
CA GLY A 131 27.64 23.27 -52.31
C GLY A 131 27.65 22.09 -51.34
N ASN A 132 28.75 21.33 -51.25
CA ASN A 132 28.93 20.25 -50.27
C ASN A 132 27.76 19.25 -50.22
N THR A 133 27.24 18.89 -51.40
CA THR A 133 26.06 18.03 -51.55
C THR A 133 26.40 16.80 -52.37
N VAL A 134 26.05 15.63 -51.87
CA VAL A 134 26.18 14.34 -52.58
C VAL A 134 24.79 13.72 -52.71
N SER A 135 24.42 13.34 -53.93
CA SER A 135 23.20 12.58 -54.20
C SER A 135 23.56 11.12 -54.53
N ILE A 136 23.13 10.20 -53.68
CA ILE A 136 23.39 8.77 -53.82
C ILE A 136 22.15 8.12 -54.44
N PRO A 137 22.21 7.60 -55.68
CA PRO A 137 21.05 7.00 -56.33
C PRO A 137 20.71 5.65 -55.68
N ILE A 138 19.44 5.50 -55.33
CA ILE A 138 18.83 4.33 -54.69
C ILE A 138 17.76 3.77 -55.64
N VAL A 139 17.62 2.45 -55.65
CA VAL A 139 16.49 1.77 -56.29
C VAL A 139 16.03 0.68 -55.32
N ALA A 140 15.19 1.07 -54.37
CA ALA A 140 14.67 0.18 -53.33
C ALA A 140 13.38 0.76 -52.73
N THR A 141 12.50 -0.11 -52.25
CA THR A 141 11.38 0.27 -51.39
C THR A 141 11.79 0.04 -49.93
N ALA A 142 11.63 1.04 -49.06
CA ALA A 142 11.95 0.91 -47.65
C ALA A 142 11.04 1.80 -46.78
N ALA A 143 10.91 1.43 -45.51
CA ALA A 143 10.24 2.22 -44.47
C ALA A 143 11.22 2.87 -43.48
N GLY A 144 12.47 2.36 -43.42
CA GLY A 144 13.56 3.00 -42.69
C GLY A 144 14.84 2.98 -43.53
N VAL A 145 15.61 4.07 -43.47
CA VAL A 145 16.87 4.24 -44.21
C VAL A 145 17.99 4.51 -43.23
N ARG A 146 19.08 3.74 -43.34
CA ARG A 146 20.29 3.91 -42.52
C ARG A 146 21.48 4.24 -43.40
N LEU A 147 22.15 5.34 -43.10
CA LEU A 147 23.47 5.66 -43.63
C LEU A 147 24.52 5.09 -42.68
N ALA A 148 25.46 4.30 -43.21
CA ALA A 148 26.63 3.84 -42.48
C ALA A 148 27.88 4.49 -43.05
N PHE A 149 28.49 5.37 -42.26
CA PHE A 149 29.72 6.06 -42.56
C PHE A 149 30.89 5.19 -42.08
N THR A 150 31.86 4.90 -42.94
CA THR A 150 33.03 4.06 -42.59
C THR A 150 34.35 4.81 -42.64
N SER A 151 34.37 6.01 -43.21
CA SER A 151 35.50 6.94 -43.13
C SER A 151 35.07 8.38 -43.43
N ASN A 152 35.83 9.35 -42.91
CA ASN A 152 35.74 10.77 -43.24
C ASN A 152 37.16 11.36 -43.27
N SER A 153 37.56 11.97 -44.39
CA SER A 153 38.91 12.56 -44.54
C SER A 153 39.03 13.97 -43.93
N GLY A 154 37.92 14.60 -43.55
CA GLY A 154 37.87 15.98 -43.07
C GLY A 154 37.60 16.14 -41.57
N ALA A 155 37.24 15.06 -40.86
CA ALA A 155 36.93 15.07 -39.43
C ALA A 155 37.13 13.67 -38.83
N PRO A 156 37.27 13.52 -37.49
CA PRO A 156 37.51 12.22 -36.87
C PRO A 156 36.30 11.29 -36.87
N GLY A 157 35.08 11.81 -37.06
CA GLY A 157 33.83 11.05 -37.15
C GLY A 157 33.06 11.26 -38.46
N GLY A 158 32.02 10.47 -38.69
CA GLY A 158 31.05 10.71 -39.77
C GLY A 158 30.26 11.99 -39.51
N GLN A 159 29.98 12.77 -40.55
CA GLN A 159 29.28 14.05 -40.43
C GLN A 159 28.19 14.20 -41.49
N ALA A 160 27.06 14.78 -41.08
CA ALA A 160 25.97 15.18 -41.97
C ALA A 160 25.28 16.42 -41.41
N ALA A 161 25.21 17.49 -42.19
CA ALA A 161 24.40 18.68 -41.88
C ALA A 161 22.94 18.47 -42.27
N GLU A 162 22.68 17.73 -43.35
CA GLU A 162 21.32 17.38 -43.75
C GLU A 162 21.35 16.04 -44.49
N VAL A 163 20.38 15.18 -44.18
CA VAL A 163 20.09 13.92 -44.83
C VAL A 163 18.69 14.00 -45.40
N GLN A 164 18.59 13.92 -46.71
CA GLN A 164 17.32 13.88 -47.42
C GLN A 164 17.13 12.48 -47.98
N VAL A 165 15.97 11.90 -47.73
CA VAL A 165 15.56 10.65 -48.37
C VAL A 165 14.52 11.03 -49.41
N ILE A 166 14.91 10.98 -50.68
CA ILE A 166 14.09 11.41 -51.80
C ILE A 166 13.37 10.20 -52.38
N GLY A 167 12.05 10.28 -52.48
CA GLY A 167 11.23 9.23 -53.06
C GLY A 167 9.74 9.59 -53.12
N THR A 168 8.93 8.59 -53.43
CA THR A 168 7.46 8.70 -53.43
C THR A 168 6.84 7.67 -52.49
N PRO A 169 5.69 7.98 -51.86
CA PRO A 169 4.98 7.00 -51.03
C PRO A 169 4.66 5.71 -51.81
N ALA A 170 4.91 4.57 -51.18
CA ALA A 170 4.57 3.25 -51.71
C ALA A 170 3.37 2.65 -50.97
N PRO A 171 2.65 1.68 -51.56
CA PRO A 171 1.54 1.00 -50.90
C PRO A 171 1.94 0.44 -49.53
N THR A 172 1.26 0.91 -48.48
CA THR A 172 1.51 0.54 -47.07
C THR A 172 0.18 0.09 -46.44
N PRO A 173 0.14 -1.02 -45.68
CA PRO A 173 -1.06 -1.45 -44.97
C PRO A 173 -1.42 -0.48 -43.83
N ASP A 174 -2.64 -0.63 -43.31
CA ASP A 174 -3.14 0.10 -42.16
C ASP A 174 -4.26 -0.74 -41.54
N LEU A 175 -3.94 -1.48 -40.49
CA LEU A 175 -4.82 -2.40 -39.80
C LEU A 175 -5.65 -1.63 -38.78
N THR A 176 -6.88 -2.09 -38.59
CA THR A 176 -7.75 -1.55 -37.55
C THR A 176 -8.69 -2.64 -37.07
N VAL A 177 -9.00 -2.62 -35.77
CA VAL A 177 -9.96 -3.55 -35.17
C VAL A 177 -11.31 -2.86 -35.07
N THR A 178 -12.34 -3.46 -35.66
CA THR A 178 -13.63 -2.79 -35.89
C THR A 178 -14.81 -3.39 -35.13
N ASP A 179 -14.68 -4.62 -34.61
CA ASP A 179 -15.72 -5.30 -33.82
C ASP A 179 -15.04 -6.24 -32.82
N VAL A 180 -15.49 -6.22 -31.56
CA VAL A 180 -15.05 -7.13 -30.49
C VAL A 180 -16.30 -7.71 -29.84
N ALA A 181 -16.45 -9.03 -29.93
CA ALA A 181 -17.62 -9.73 -29.43
C ALA A 181 -17.23 -11.08 -28.83
N TRP A 182 -18.19 -11.75 -28.21
CA TRP A 182 -17.99 -13.04 -27.54
C TRP A 182 -19.13 -14.01 -27.77
N ASP A 183 -18.88 -15.27 -27.46
CA ASP A 183 -19.87 -16.34 -27.37
C ASP A 183 -19.56 -17.21 -26.13
N PRO A 184 -20.58 -17.62 -25.34
CA PRO A 184 -22.00 -17.27 -25.46
C PRO A 184 -22.27 -15.79 -25.15
N ALA A 185 -23.34 -15.21 -25.71
CA ALA A 185 -23.63 -13.77 -25.59
C ALA A 185 -23.92 -13.28 -24.14
N SER A 186 -24.34 -14.18 -23.25
CA SER A 186 -24.59 -13.91 -21.84
C SER A 186 -24.00 -15.06 -21.01
N PRO A 187 -22.67 -15.13 -20.90
CA PRO A 187 -22.00 -16.24 -20.26
C PRO A 187 -22.27 -16.26 -18.75
N VAL A 188 -22.37 -17.45 -18.19
CA VAL A 188 -22.19 -17.68 -16.74
C VAL A 188 -20.78 -18.20 -16.47
N GLU A 189 -20.33 -18.19 -15.21
CA GLU A 189 -18.95 -18.52 -14.84
C GLU A 189 -18.48 -19.95 -15.18
N THR A 190 -19.43 -20.84 -15.50
CA THR A 190 -19.16 -22.21 -15.97
C THR A 190 -19.05 -22.32 -17.49
N ASP A 191 -19.34 -21.26 -18.24
CA ASP A 191 -19.28 -21.24 -19.70
C ASP A 191 -17.85 -20.94 -20.17
N ASP A 192 -17.36 -21.69 -21.16
CA ASP A 192 -16.13 -21.36 -21.87
C ASP A 192 -16.41 -20.19 -22.82
N VAL A 193 -15.70 -19.07 -22.63
CA VAL A 193 -15.91 -17.84 -23.40
C VAL A 193 -14.94 -17.80 -24.58
N THR A 194 -15.48 -17.61 -25.78
CA THR A 194 -14.69 -17.35 -26.98
C THR A 194 -14.81 -15.90 -27.39
N LEU A 195 -13.69 -15.18 -27.42
CA LEU A 195 -13.64 -13.83 -27.98
C LEU A 195 -13.44 -13.91 -29.50
N ARG A 196 -14.05 -12.97 -30.22
CA ARG A 196 -13.85 -12.77 -31.66
C ARG A 196 -13.65 -11.29 -31.96
N ALA A 197 -12.78 -11.00 -32.92
CA ALA A 197 -12.53 -9.66 -33.40
C ALA A 197 -12.40 -9.59 -34.91
N THR A 198 -12.84 -8.48 -35.50
CA THR A 198 -12.70 -8.21 -36.94
C THR A 198 -11.57 -7.23 -37.20
N VAL A 199 -10.52 -7.71 -37.86
CA VAL A 199 -9.39 -6.91 -38.35
C VAL A 199 -9.67 -6.48 -39.78
N ARG A 200 -9.45 -5.21 -40.07
CA ARG A 200 -9.61 -4.63 -41.40
C ARG A 200 -8.34 -3.92 -41.81
N ASN A 201 -7.88 -4.12 -43.04
CA ASN A 201 -6.83 -3.31 -43.64
C ASN A 201 -7.50 -2.14 -44.40
N ILE A 202 -7.40 -0.93 -43.86
CA ILE A 202 -7.88 0.32 -44.47
C ILE A 202 -6.79 1.03 -45.29
N GLY A 203 -5.57 0.49 -45.30
CA GLY A 203 -4.42 1.03 -46.01
C GLY A 203 -4.47 0.78 -47.51
N THR A 204 -3.37 1.15 -48.17
CA THR A 204 -3.24 1.04 -49.64
C THR A 204 -2.40 -0.15 -50.08
N GLY A 205 -1.64 -0.74 -49.16
CA GLY A 205 -0.84 -1.95 -49.37
C GLY A 205 -1.45 -3.20 -48.71
N THR A 206 -0.92 -4.37 -49.08
CA THR A 206 -1.26 -5.64 -48.42
C THR A 206 -0.50 -5.76 -47.09
N ALA A 207 -1.20 -6.15 -46.02
CA ALA A 207 -0.60 -6.52 -44.74
C ALA A 207 -0.18 -7.98 -44.78
N GLY A 208 1.04 -8.29 -44.32
CA GLY A 208 1.49 -9.66 -44.14
C GLY A 208 0.71 -10.40 -43.05
N PRO A 209 0.94 -11.72 -42.88
CA PRO A 209 0.40 -12.46 -41.75
C PRO A 209 0.93 -11.90 -40.43
N THR A 210 0.03 -11.56 -39.51
CA THR A 210 0.36 -11.05 -38.16
C THR A 210 -0.50 -11.77 -37.11
N SER A 211 -0.36 -11.40 -35.84
CA SER A 211 -1.17 -11.89 -34.73
C SER A 211 -2.22 -10.85 -34.30
N LEU A 212 -3.29 -11.34 -33.69
CA LEU A 212 -4.21 -10.53 -32.92
C LEU A 212 -4.24 -11.06 -31.49
N ASP A 213 -3.96 -10.19 -30.53
CA ASP A 213 -4.00 -10.48 -29.12
C ASP A 213 -5.35 -10.09 -28.53
N PHE A 214 -5.98 -11.03 -27.83
CA PHE A 214 -7.17 -10.79 -27.04
C PHE A 214 -6.77 -10.52 -25.60
N LEU A 215 -7.20 -9.38 -25.06
CA LEU A 215 -6.97 -8.99 -23.68
C LEU A 215 -8.25 -9.13 -22.86
N ALA A 216 -8.12 -9.54 -21.60
CA ALA A 216 -9.17 -9.50 -20.59
C ALA A 216 -8.60 -8.94 -19.29
N GLY A 217 -9.21 -7.86 -18.76
CA GLY A 217 -8.68 -7.15 -17.59
C GLY A 217 -7.31 -6.53 -17.84
N GLY A 218 -7.03 -6.09 -19.08
CA GLY A 218 -5.76 -5.49 -19.47
C GLY A 218 -4.59 -6.47 -19.65
N ARG A 219 -4.81 -7.79 -19.50
CA ARG A 219 -3.78 -8.82 -19.71
C ARG A 219 -4.12 -9.67 -20.93
N LYS A 220 -3.10 -10.08 -21.69
CA LYS A 220 -3.22 -11.03 -22.80
C LYS A 220 -3.83 -12.34 -22.30
N ALA A 221 -5.02 -12.66 -22.81
CA ALA A 221 -5.78 -13.86 -22.47
C ALA A 221 -5.64 -14.96 -23.53
N ALA A 222 -5.54 -14.58 -24.81
CA ALA A 222 -5.33 -15.48 -25.93
C ALA A 222 -4.76 -14.73 -27.14
N SER A 223 -4.33 -15.47 -28.17
CA SER A 223 -3.98 -14.91 -29.47
C SER A 223 -4.67 -15.68 -30.59
N ALA A 224 -4.94 -15.01 -31.69
CA ALA A 224 -5.33 -15.62 -32.94
C ALA A 224 -4.39 -15.16 -34.08
N GLN A 225 -4.27 -15.97 -35.13
CA GLN A 225 -3.49 -15.60 -36.31
C GLN A 225 -4.36 -14.85 -37.30
N VAL A 226 -3.87 -13.71 -37.76
CA VAL A 226 -4.44 -12.91 -38.85
C VAL A 226 -3.62 -13.24 -40.09
N GLY A 227 -4.24 -13.91 -41.07
CA GLY A 227 -3.58 -14.17 -42.35
C GLY A 227 -3.31 -12.88 -43.14
N GLU A 228 -2.62 -13.02 -44.27
CA GLU A 228 -2.40 -11.90 -45.20
C GLU A 228 -3.72 -11.19 -45.55
N LEU A 229 -3.72 -9.85 -45.48
CA LEU A 229 -4.90 -9.04 -45.66
C LEU A 229 -4.67 -7.96 -46.73
N ALA A 230 -5.28 -8.15 -47.91
CA ALA A 230 -5.20 -7.18 -48.99
C ALA A 230 -5.84 -5.83 -48.61
N ALA A 231 -5.42 -4.75 -49.29
CA ALA A 231 -5.99 -3.43 -49.10
C ALA A 231 -7.52 -3.43 -49.22
N GLY A 232 -8.21 -2.90 -48.21
CA GLY A 232 -9.67 -2.84 -48.10
C GLY A 232 -10.34 -4.13 -47.61
N ALA A 233 -9.62 -5.24 -47.45
CA ALA A 233 -10.15 -6.50 -46.97
C ALA A 233 -10.29 -6.53 -45.44
N SER A 234 -11.11 -7.44 -44.94
CA SER A 234 -11.30 -7.70 -43.51
C SER A 234 -11.38 -9.19 -43.23
N THR A 235 -10.96 -9.61 -42.04
CA THR A 235 -11.09 -10.98 -41.54
C THR A 235 -11.55 -10.98 -40.09
N THR A 236 -12.32 -11.98 -39.69
CA THR A 236 -12.71 -12.18 -38.30
C THR A 236 -11.97 -13.38 -37.76
N VAL A 237 -11.27 -13.19 -36.65
CA VAL A 237 -10.53 -14.23 -35.94
C VAL A 237 -11.10 -14.40 -34.54
N SER A 238 -10.91 -15.58 -33.95
CA SER A 238 -11.44 -15.87 -32.62
C SER A 238 -10.50 -16.78 -31.83
N ALA A 239 -10.53 -16.65 -30.51
CA ALA A 239 -9.83 -17.53 -29.59
C ALA A 239 -10.64 -17.74 -28.31
N SER A 240 -10.64 -18.96 -27.77
CA SER A 240 -11.18 -19.22 -26.42
C SER A 240 -10.26 -18.56 -25.40
N ILE A 241 -10.89 -17.87 -24.44
CA ILE A 241 -10.23 -17.33 -23.25
C ILE A 241 -10.49 -18.21 -22.01
N GLY A 242 -11.16 -19.36 -22.19
CA GLY A 242 -11.57 -20.26 -21.12
C GLY A 242 -12.79 -19.76 -20.36
N THR A 243 -13.08 -20.42 -19.23
CA THR A 243 -14.04 -19.91 -18.26
C THR A 243 -13.51 -18.66 -17.57
N ARG A 244 -14.44 -17.88 -17.03
CA ARG A 244 -14.15 -16.66 -16.27
C ARG A 244 -15.04 -16.64 -15.04
N GLU A 245 -14.51 -16.18 -13.92
CA GLU A 245 -15.32 -15.95 -12.72
C GLU A 245 -16.47 -14.98 -13.02
N ALA A 246 -17.52 -15.02 -12.19
CA ALA A 246 -18.58 -14.03 -12.31
C ALA A 246 -18.01 -12.61 -12.10
N GLY A 247 -18.30 -11.70 -13.02
CA GLY A 247 -17.70 -10.37 -13.00
C GLY A 247 -17.91 -9.58 -14.29
N THR A 248 -17.39 -8.36 -14.30
CA THR A 248 -17.34 -7.53 -15.52
C THR A 248 -15.88 -7.31 -15.89
N TYR A 249 -15.53 -7.63 -17.12
CA TYR A 249 -14.19 -7.59 -17.65
C TYR A 249 -14.11 -6.59 -18.80
N ALA A 250 -13.18 -5.64 -18.71
CA ALA A 250 -12.74 -4.92 -19.90
C ALA A 250 -12.02 -5.90 -20.82
N VAL A 251 -12.58 -6.14 -22.00
CA VAL A 251 -11.96 -6.99 -23.04
C VAL A 251 -11.49 -6.11 -24.18
N ALA A 252 -10.37 -6.47 -24.79
CA ALA A 252 -9.85 -5.76 -25.96
C ALA A 252 -9.26 -6.75 -26.96
N ALA A 253 -9.11 -6.30 -28.19
CA ALA A 253 -8.40 -6.98 -29.25
C ALA A 253 -7.42 -6.01 -29.89
N GLU A 254 -6.19 -6.45 -30.04
CA GLU A 254 -5.06 -5.68 -30.57
C GLU A 254 -4.46 -6.44 -31.75
N ALA A 255 -4.60 -5.87 -32.96
CA ALA A 255 -3.93 -6.39 -34.14
C ALA A 255 -2.46 -5.96 -34.13
N ASP A 256 -1.56 -6.81 -34.61
CA ASP A 256 -0.13 -6.51 -34.75
C ASP A 256 0.54 -5.99 -33.47
N ALA A 257 0.19 -6.52 -32.29
CA ALA A 257 0.71 -6.08 -31.00
C ALA A 257 2.26 -6.13 -30.86
N GLY A 258 2.96 -6.75 -31.82
CA GLY A 258 4.42 -6.81 -31.90
C GLY A 258 5.05 -5.72 -32.75
N ASP A 259 4.26 -4.86 -33.40
CA ASP A 259 4.68 -3.92 -34.45
C ASP A 259 5.51 -4.64 -35.54
N ASP A 260 5.03 -5.81 -36.00
CA ASP A 260 5.74 -6.64 -36.98
C ASP A 260 5.54 -6.11 -38.41
N GLU A 261 4.41 -5.46 -38.68
CA GLU A 261 4.13 -4.75 -39.93
C GLU A 261 4.42 -3.25 -39.78
N ILE A 262 4.67 -2.57 -40.91
CA ILE A 262 4.72 -1.10 -40.91
C ILE A 262 3.37 -0.59 -41.40
N GLU A 263 2.75 0.24 -40.59
CA GLU A 263 1.39 0.70 -40.84
C GLU A 263 1.36 2.19 -41.15
N LEU A 264 0.27 2.67 -41.76
CA LEU A 264 0.08 4.12 -41.93
C LEU A 264 -0.25 4.77 -40.57
N ASN A 265 -0.90 4.04 -39.67
CA ASN A 265 -1.24 4.47 -38.34
C ASN A 265 -1.12 3.32 -37.32
N GLU A 266 -0.13 3.40 -36.43
CA GLU A 266 0.07 2.37 -35.38
C GLU A 266 -0.91 2.53 -34.18
N THR A 267 -1.83 3.49 -34.23
CA THR A 267 -2.65 3.87 -33.05
C THR A 267 -4.11 3.40 -33.09
N ASP A 268 -4.58 2.83 -34.20
CA ASP A 268 -5.95 2.32 -34.37
C ASP A 268 -6.05 0.78 -34.46
N ASN A 269 -4.99 0.11 -34.03
CA ASN A 269 -4.89 -1.35 -33.94
C ASN A 269 -5.65 -1.97 -32.76
N VAL A 270 -6.25 -1.16 -31.87
CA VAL A 270 -6.91 -1.63 -30.64
C VAL A 270 -8.39 -1.25 -30.62
N ALA A 271 -9.25 -2.20 -30.26
CA ALA A 271 -10.63 -1.94 -29.88
C ALA A 271 -11.01 -2.68 -28.60
N GLY A 272 -11.91 -2.09 -27.80
CA GLY A 272 -12.33 -2.65 -26.51
C GLY A 272 -13.85 -2.67 -26.29
N ALA A 273 -14.30 -3.54 -25.40
CA ALA A 273 -15.68 -3.73 -24.98
C ALA A 273 -15.76 -4.21 -23.50
N GLN A 274 -16.98 -4.35 -22.97
CA GLN A 274 -17.23 -4.83 -21.60
C GLN A 274 -17.96 -6.18 -21.65
N LEU A 275 -17.29 -7.23 -21.19
CA LEU A 275 -17.83 -8.57 -21.05
C LEU A 275 -18.37 -8.75 -19.63
N THR A 276 -19.66 -9.04 -19.48
CA THR A 276 -20.25 -9.43 -18.18
C THR A 276 -20.50 -10.93 -18.14
N VAL A 277 -19.91 -11.59 -17.16
CA VAL A 277 -20.11 -13.02 -16.84
C VAL A 277 -20.96 -13.10 -15.58
N ALA A 278 -22.12 -13.76 -15.67
CA ALA A 278 -23.05 -13.88 -14.55
C ALA A 278 -22.66 -15.05 -13.61
N PRO A 279 -23.01 -14.99 -12.32
CA PRO A 279 -22.85 -16.15 -11.45
C PRO A 279 -23.81 -17.27 -11.85
N VAL A 280 -23.36 -18.52 -11.75
CA VAL A 280 -24.24 -19.67 -11.98
C VAL A 280 -25.31 -19.75 -10.88
N PRO A 281 -26.58 -20.05 -11.19
CA PRO A 281 -27.61 -20.17 -10.17
C PRO A 281 -27.32 -21.28 -9.14
N SER A 282 -26.97 -20.91 -7.90
CA SER A 282 -26.50 -21.83 -6.84
C SER A 282 -26.72 -21.22 -5.46
N SER A 283 -26.74 -22.04 -4.40
CA SER A 283 -26.29 -21.56 -3.08
C SER A 283 -24.76 -21.51 -3.05
N ASP A 284 -24.20 -20.77 -2.09
CA ASP A 284 -22.74 -20.64 -1.90
C ASP A 284 -22.53 -20.37 -0.39
N LEU A 285 -22.25 -21.43 0.38
CA LEU A 285 -22.29 -21.39 1.84
C LEU A 285 -20.89 -21.28 2.43
N VAL A 286 -20.56 -20.10 2.93
CA VAL A 286 -19.22 -19.80 3.46
C VAL A 286 -19.23 -19.59 4.96
N ALA A 287 -18.09 -19.89 5.60
CA ALA A 287 -17.77 -19.34 6.91
C ALA A 287 -17.44 -17.85 6.76
N GLN A 288 -18.43 -16.99 6.96
CA GLN A 288 -18.28 -15.54 6.81
C GLN A 288 -17.32 -14.97 7.86
N ALA A 289 -17.50 -15.40 9.10
CA ALA A 289 -16.68 -14.99 10.23
C ALA A 289 -16.30 -16.23 11.02
N VAL A 290 -15.00 -16.40 11.27
CA VAL A 290 -14.45 -17.37 12.22
C VAL A 290 -13.82 -16.55 13.32
N THR A 291 -14.38 -16.63 14.52
CA THR A 291 -13.95 -15.79 15.65
C THR A 291 -13.49 -16.65 16.81
N TRP A 292 -12.63 -16.08 17.64
CA TRP A 292 -12.22 -16.69 18.88
C TRP A 292 -12.11 -15.67 20.02
N ASN A 293 -12.33 -16.15 21.24
CA ASN A 293 -12.19 -15.34 22.45
C ASN A 293 -11.40 -16.10 23.53
N PRO A 294 -10.38 -15.49 24.18
CA PRO A 294 -9.87 -14.13 23.95
C PRO A 294 -9.25 -13.97 22.56
N GLY A 295 -9.40 -12.79 21.95
CA GLY A 295 -8.86 -12.50 20.61
C GLY A 295 -7.33 -12.58 20.53
N ASN A 296 -6.66 -12.31 21.67
CA ASN A 296 -5.23 -12.47 21.85
C ASN A 296 -4.93 -13.43 23.02
N PRO A 297 -4.89 -14.74 22.79
CA PRO A 297 -4.74 -15.74 23.86
C PRO A 297 -3.29 -15.92 24.34
N ARG A 298 -3.13 -16.28 25.61
CA ARG A 298 -1.88 -16.77 26.22
C ARG A 298 -1.90 -18.28 26.38
N ALA A 299 -0.72 -18.88 26.51
CA ALA A 299 -0.63 -20.26 26.97
C ALA A 299 -1.43 -20.48 28.26
N GLY A 300 -2.30 -21.49 28.24
CA GLY A 300 -3.20 -21.84 29.34
C GLY A 300 -4.60 -21.22 29.22
N ASP A 301 -4.80 -20.20 28.38
CA ASP A 301 -6.13 -19.62 28.17
C ASP A 301 -7.07 -20.62 27.51
N THR A 302 -8.36 -20.54 27.88
CA THR A 302 -9.42 -21.28 27.21
C THR A 302 -9.96 -20.42 26.06
N VAL A 303 -9.61 -20.80 24.83
CA VAL A 303 -10.05 -20.14 23.60
C VAL A 303 -11.37 -20.77 23.16
N THR A 304 -12.41 -19.96 23.04
CA THR A 304 -13.73 -20.38 22.52
C THR A 304 -13.85 -19.96 21.07
N PHE A 305 -14.26 -20.87 20.18
CA PHE A 305 -14.42 -20.60 18.75
C PHE A 305 -15.89 -20.52 18.35
N ALA A 306 -16.22 -19.57 17.47
CA ALA A 306 -17.54 -19.47 16.87
C ALA A 306 -17.44 -19.21 15.35
N VAL A 307 -18.47 -19.64 14.61
CA VAL A 307 -18.56 -19.42 13.17
C VAL A 307 -19.91 -18.82 12.78
N THR A 308 -19.90 -17.76 11.99
CA THR A 308 -21.08 -17.22 11.31
C THR A 308 -21.10 -17.74 9.88
N LEU A 309 -22.17 -18.44 9.49
CA LEU A 309 -22.35 -18.87 8.11
C LEU A 309 -23.09 -17.82 7.30
N ARG A 310 -22.73 -17.66 6.03
CA ARG A 310 -23.43 -16.79 5.07
C ARG A 310 -23.65 -17.50 3.74
N ASN A 311 -24.81 -17.26 3.14
CA ASN A 311 -25.08 -17.68 1.78
C ASN A 311 -24.76 -16.55 0.78
N ASN A 312 -23.63 -16.65 0.07
CA ASN A 312 -23.23 -15.72 -1.00
C ASN A 312 -23.86 -16.05 -2.35
N GLY A 313 -24.66 -17.11 -2.42
CA GLY A 313 -25.25 -17.62 -3.64
C GLY A 313 -26.47 -16.83 -4.08
N THR A 314 -26.98 -17.19 -5.25
CA THR A 314 -28.20 -16.61 -5.84
C THR A 314 -29.46 -17.41 -5.52
N ARG A 315 -29.32 -18.58 -4.86
CA ARG A 315 -30.41 -19.43 -4.38
C ARG A 315 -30.29 -19.67 -2.88
N ALA A 316 -31.42 -19.95 -2.22
CA ALA A 316 -31.40 -20.35 -0.82
C ALA A 316 -30.69 -21.71 -0.64
N THR A 317 -30.02 -21.90 0.49
CA THR A 317 -29.45 -23.21 0.84
C THR A 317 -30.55 -24.24 1.02
N ALA A 318 -30.22 -25.53 0.90
CA ALA A 318 -31.18 -26.58 1.20
C ALA A 318 -31.64 -26.50 2.66
N GLY A 319 -32.89 -26.88 2.92
CA GLY A 319 -33.34 -27.07 4.30
C GLY A 319 -32.68 -28.31 4.89
N GLY A 320 -32.19 -28.22 6.12
CA GLY A 320 -31.53 -29.36 6.78
C GLY A 320 -30.33 -28.91 7.60
N ALA A 321 -29.47 -29.85 7.98
CA ALA A 321 -28.23 -29.56 8.69
C ALA A 321 -27.09 -29.25 7.72
N HIS A 322 -26.29 -28.24 8.06
CA HIS A 322 -25.07 -27.80 7.39
C HIS A 322 -23.93 -28.00 8.39
N GLY A 323 -23.08 -28.99 8.18
CA GLY A 323 -21.99 -29.33 9.10
C GLY A 323 -20.83 -28.33 9.01
N ILE A 324 -20.14 -28.13 10.13
CA ILE A 324 -18.99 -27.24 10.25
C ILE A 324 -17.90 -27.99 10.99
N THR A 325 -16.69 -28.02 10.43
CA THR A 325 -15.49 -28.55 11.06
C THR A 325 -14.45 -27.44 11.20
N LEU A 326 -13.99 -27.18 12.41
CA LEU A 326 -12.88 -26.26 12.68
C LEU A 326 -11.70 -27.05 13.24
N GLN A 327 -10.52 -26.86 12.66
CA GLN A 327 -9.27 -27.45 13.13
C GLN A 327 -8.30 -26.35 13.54
N VAL A 328 -7.68 -26.50 14.72
CA VAL A 328 -6.47 -25.75 15.07
C VAL A 328 -5.30 -26.63 14.69
N LEU A 329 -4.47 -26.13 13.78
CA LEU A 329 -3.35 -26.85 13.18
C LEU A 329 -2.02 -26.27 13.66
N ASP A 330 -1.07 -27.12 13.99
CA ASP A 330 0.35 -26.81 14.17
C ASP A 330 1.12 -27.43 12.99
N GLY A 331 1.54 -26.59 12.05
CA GLY A 331 1.88 -27.03 10.69
C GLY A 331 0.70 -27.76 10.04
N ASP A 332 0.92 -28.98 9.58
CA ASP A 332 -0.13 -29.84 9.00
C ASP A 332 -0.88 -30.70 10.05
N ALA A 333 -0.44 -30.69 11.32
CA ALA A 333 -0.99 -31.55 12.35
C ALA A 333 -2.15 -30.86 13.10
N ALA A 334 -3.33 -31.48 13.13
CA ALA A 334 -4.45 -30.98 13.92
C ALA A 334 -4.21 -31.22 15.42
N VAL A 335 -3.95 -30.14 16.17
CA VAL A 335 -3.86 -30.16 17.64
C VAL A 335 -5.23 -30.11 18.30
N LYS A 336 -6.25 -29.63 17.56
CA LYS A 336 -7.65 -29.68 17.97
C LYS A 336 -8.57 -29.80 16.75
N THR A 337 -9.67 -30.52 16.90
CA THR A 337 -10.79 -30.51 15.97
C THR A 337 -12.08 -30.28 16.74
N LEU A 338 -12.88 -29.34 16.26
CA LEU A 338 -14.16 -28.90 16.79
C LEU A 338 -15.20 -29.07 15.68
N THR A 339 -16.43 -29.41 16.05
CA THR A 339 -17.52 -29.63 15.09
C THR A 339 -18.80 -28.97 15.57
N GLY A 340 -19.54 -28.37 14.64
CA GLY A 340 -20.86 -27.78 14.88
C GLY A 340 -21.76 -27.98 13.68
N SER A 341 -22.99 -27.46 13.77
CA SER A 341 -23.90 -27.47 12.62
C SER A 341 -24.93 -26.36 12.74
N TYR A 342 -25.33 -25.80 11.60
CA TYR A 342 -26.54 -24.99 11.48
C TYR A 342 -27.66 -25.83 10.90
N SER A 343 -28.90 -25.73 11.42
CA SER A 343 -30.05 -26.40 10.82
C SER A 343 -31.10 -25.41 10.35
N GLY A 344 -31.40 -25.43 9.05
CA GLY A 344 -32.34 -24.50 8.42
C GLY A 344 -32.03 -24.28 6.95
N SER A 345 -32.65 -23.25 6.36
CA SER A 345 -32.36 -22.75 5.02
C SER A 345 -32.00 -21.27 5.14
N LEU A 346 -30.90 -20.86 4.49
CA LEU A 346 -30.43 -19.48 4.44
C LEU A 346 -30.77 -18.88 3.08
N ALA A 347 -31.52 -17.78 3.07
CA ALA A 347 -31.80 -17.02 1.86
C ALA A 347 -30.50 -16.41 1.27
N PRO A 348 -30.46 -16.08 -0.04
CA PRO A 348 -29.37 -15.31 -0.63
C PRO A 348 -29.03 -14.07 0.20
N GLY A 349 -27.75 -13.90 0.54
CA GLY A 349 -27.23 -12.79 1.33
C GLY A 349 -27.52 -12.84 2.84
N ALA A 350 -28.23 -13.86 3.33
CA ALA A 350 -28.49 -14.01 4.76
C ALA A 350 -27.32 -14.66 5.50
N SER A 351 -27.13 -14.28 6.77
CA SER A 351 -26.16 -14.87 7.69
C SER A 351 -26.84 -15.48 8.92
N THR A 352 -26.19 -16.45 9.55
CA THR A 352 -26.62 -16.99 10.85
C THR A 352 -26.22 -16.06 11.99
N ALA A 353 -26.72 -16.33 13.20
CA ALA A 353 -26.02 -15.91 14.41
C ALA A 353 -24.71 -16.74 14.56
N PRO A 354 -23.72 -16.29 15.35
CA PRO A 354 -22.52 -17.07 15.62
C PRO A 354 -22.85 -18.44 16.22
N ILE A 355 -22.26 -19.49 15.66
CA ILE A 355 -22.44 -20.89 16.06
C ILE A 355 -21.23 -21.29 16.90
N ASP A 356 -21.44 -21.56 18.19
CA ASP A 356 -20.41 -22.05 19.11
C ASP A 356 -19.92 -23.44 18.67
N LEU A 357 -18.61 -23.57 18.42
CA LEU A 357 -17.95 -24.82 18.06
C LEU A 357 -17.24 -25.48 19.25
N GLY A 358 -17.13 -24.79 20.39
CA GLY A 358 -16.47 -25.24 21.60
C GLY A 358 -15.11 -24.61 21.83
N THR A 359 -14.31 -25.25 22.68
CA THR A 359 -13.10 -24.63 23.25
C THR A 359 -11.80 -25.43 23.03
N TRP A 360 -10.69 -24.71 23.09
CA TRP A 360 -9.31 -25.22 23.06
C TRP A 360 -8.48 -24.53 24.14
N THR A 361 -7.60 -25.26 24.82
CA THR A 361 -6.63 -24.67 25.75
C THR A 361 -5.38 -24.29 24.97
N ALA A 362 -5.07 -23.00 24.92
CA ALA A 362 -3.98 -22.50 24.10
C ALA A 362 -2.61 -22.92 24.65
N ALA A 363 -1.66 -23.13 23.75
CA ALA A 363 -0.23 -23.24 24.06
C ALA A 363 0.50 -22.17 23.24
N ASN A 364 1.60 -21.61 23.76
CA ASN A 364 2.38 -20.62 23.00
C ASN A 364 2.83 -21.22 21.67
N GLY A 365 2.72 -20.43 20.61
CA GLY A 365 3.09 -20.88 19.27
C GLY A 365 2.24 -20.24 18.18
N ARG A 366 2.49 -20.69 16.96
CA ARG A 366 1.77 -20.30 15.75
C ARG A 366 0.87 -21.45 15.32
N PHE A 367 -0.39 -21.14 15.03
CA PHE A 367 -1.38 -22.10 14.61
C PHE A 367 -2.13 -21.59 13.37
N THR A 368 -2.70 -22.51 12.60
CA THR A 368 -3.67 -22.22 11.55
C THR A 368 -5.05 -22.70 11.99
N VAL A 369 -6.03 -21.82 11.99
CA VAL A 369 -7.45 -22.13 12.22
C VAL A 369 -8.09 -22.40 10.86
N ARG A 370 -8.24 -23.68 10.52
CA ARG A 370 -8.92 -24.13 9.29
C ARG A 370 -10.38 -24.42 9.60
N THR A 371 -11.29 -23.74 8.92
CA THR A 371 -12.74 -24.01 8.99
C THR A 371 -13.21 -24.56 7.67
N VAL A 372 -13.98 -25.64 7.70
CA VAL A 372 -14.62 -26.29 6.55
C VAL A 372 -16.12 -26.36 6.80
N VAL A 373 -16.91 -25.85 5.86
CA VAL A 373 -18.36 -26.00 5.82
C VAL A 373 -18.71 -27.14 4.85
N ASP A 374 -19.64 -28.00 5.24
CA ASP A 374 -20.09 -29.09 4.36
C ASP A 374 -20.79 -28.52 3.12
N ASP A 375 -20.55 -29.15 1.96
CA ASP A 375 -21.22 -28.82 0.70
C ASP A 375 -22.75 -28.82 0.87
N ASP A 376 -23.40 -27.70 0.51
CA ASP A 376 -24.86 -27.63 0.51
C ASP A 376 -25.44 -28.39 -0.70
N ALA A 377 -26.63 -28.98 -0.55
CA ALA A 377 -27.26 -29.77 -1.61
C ALA A 377 -27.68 -28.91 -2.83
N ASN A 378 -27.87 -27.59 -2.64
CA ASN A 378 -28.13 -26.64 -3.73
C ASN A 378 -26.85 -25.95 -4.25
N GLU A 379 -25.68 -26.34 -3.74
CA GLU A 379 -24.39 -25.71 -4.06
C GLU A 379 -23.66 -26.49 -5.14
N VAL A 380 -23.39 -25.83 -6.26
CA VAL A 380 -22.66 -26.45 -7.38
C VAL A 380 -21.15 -26.51 -7.12
N PRO A 381 -20.41 -27.45 -7.75
CA PRO A 381 -18.99 -27.64 -7.49
C PRO A 381 -18.10 -26.39 -7.63
N VAL A 382 -18.41 -25.48 -8.56
CA VAL A 382 -17.62 -24.25 -8.77
C VAL A 382 -17.68 -23.28 -7.59
N LYS A 383 -18.67 -23.41 -6.69
CA LYS A 383 -18.80 -22.56 -5.50
C LYS A 383 -18.10 -23.11 -4.27
N ARG A 384 -17.89 -24.42 -4.17
CA ARG A 384 -17.44 -25.10 -2.93
C ARG A 384 -16.01 -24.79 -2.47
N ALA A 385 -15.20 -24.14 -3.31
CA ALA A 385 -13.80 -23.87 -2.97
C ALA A 385 -13.67 -22.93 -1.76
N ASN A 386 -14.62 -22.01 -1.59
CA ASN A 386 -14.66 -21.06 -0.48
C ASN A 386 -15.34 -21.62 0.79
N ASN A 387 -15.82 -22.87 0.76
CA ASN A 387 -16.32 -23.57 1.94
C ASN A 387 -15.21 -23.85 2.94
N THR A 388 -13.94 -23.80 2.50
CA THR A 388 -12.77 -23.86 3.36
C THR A 388 -12.13 -22.49 3.50
N SER A 389 -11.91 -22.06 4.74
CA SER A 389 -11.19 -20.84 5.08
C SER A 389 -10.10 -21.13 6.11
N GLU A 390 -8.96 -20.45 6.00
CA GLU A 390 -7.87 -20.54 6.97
C GLU A 390 -7.53 -19.16 7.53
N GLN A 391 -7.24 -19.10 8.83
CA GLN A 391 -6.79 -17.90 9.52
C GLN A 391 -5.59 -18.22 10.41
N SER A 392 -4.61 -17.32 10.48
CA SER A 392 -3.48 -17.48 11.41
C SER A 392 -3.92 -17.13 12.83
N LEU A 393 -3.49 -17.93 13.80
CA LEU A 393 -3.65 -17.69 15.23
C LEU A 393 -2.29 -17.77 15.91
N SER A 394 -1.82 -16.65 16.45
CA SER A 394 -0.63 -16.61 17.31
C SER A 394 -1.06 -16.59 18.77
N VAL A 395 -0.40 -17.40 19.59
CA VAL A 395 -0.64 -17.47 21.05
C VAL A 395 0.60 -16.97 21.77
N GLY A 396 0.43 -16.04 22.71
CA GLY A 396 1.50 -15.48 23.52
C GLY A 396 2.27 -14.33 22.87
N ARG A 397 1.63 -13.52 22.03
CA ARG A 397 2.18 -12.26 21.49
C ARG A 397 1.19 -11.13 21.77
N GLY A 398 1.65 -9.89 21.83
CA GLY A 398 0.76 -8.74 21.98
C GLY A 398 0.33 -8.45 23.42
N ALA A 399 -0.36 -7.33 23.59
CA ALA A 399 -0.94 -6.92 24.86
C ALA A 399 -2.23 -7.69 25.18
N HIS A 400 -2.47 -7.87 26.47
CA HIS A 400 -3.62 -8.54 27.06
C HIS A 400 -4.31 -7.56 28.02
N LEU A 401 -5.30 -6.86 27.47
CA LEU A 401 -6.09 -5.85 28.16
C LEU A 401 -7.52 -6.36 28.38
N PRO A 402 -8.27 -5.80 29.35
CA PRO A 402 -9.52 -6.39 29.83
C PRO A 402 -10.74 -6.23 28.90
N PHE A 403 -10.54 -5.82 27.65
CA PHE A 403 -11.61 -5.65 26.68
C PHE A 403 -11.59 -6.76 25.62
N ASP A 404 -12.78 -7.13 25.17
CA ASP A 404 -12.96 -7.94 23.96
C ASP A 404 -12.99 -7.01 22.73
N MET A 405 -12.65 -7.52 21.55
CA MET A 405 -12.70 -6.81 20.27
C MET A 405 -13.55 -7.59 19.26
N TYR A 406 -14.41 -6.87 18.54
CA TYR A 406 -15.30 -7.45 17.52
C TYR A 406 -15.24 -6.60 16.26
N GLU A 407 -14.72 -7.17 15.18
CA GLU A 407 -14.68 -6.52 13.86
C GLU A 407 -16.10 -6.38 13.30
N ALA A 408 -16.40 -5.24 12.69
CA ALA A 408 -17.75 -4.95 12.20
C ALA A 408 -18.14 -5.84 11.03
N GLU A 409 -17.18 -6.20 10.15
CA GLU A 409 -17.45 -7.07 9.02
C GLU A 409 -17.83 -8.51 9.42
N ASP A 410 -17.51 -8.90 10.66
CA ASP A 410 -17.90 -10.19 11.26
C ASP A 410 -19.29 -10.13 11.93
N GLY A 411 -19.85 -8.92 12.07
CA GLY A 411 -21.16 -8.68 12.65
C GLY A 411 -22.33 -9.00 11.72
N VAL A 412 -23.53 -9.09 12.30
CA VAL A 412 -24.77 -9.30 11.55
C VAL A 412 -25.24 -7.97 10.97
N LEU A 413 -25.26 -7.89 9.63
CA LEU A 413 -25.66 -6.69 8.90
C LEU A 413 -27.18 -6.60 8.72
N GLY A 414 -27.71 -5.39 8.79
CA GLY A 414 -29.14 -5.11 8.61
C GLY A 414 -29.41 -3.80 7.86
N GLY A 415 -30.63 -3.67 7.32
CA GLY A 415 -31.16 -2.40 6.79
C GLY A 415 -30.31 -1.72 5.73
N GLY A 416 -29.66 -2.48 4.85
CA GLY A 416 -28.83 -1.94 3.76
C GLY A 416 -27.38 -1.62 4.15
N ALA A 417 -26.94 -2.01 5.34
CA ALA A 417 -25.52 -1.98 5.70
C ALA A 417 -24.69 -2.89 4.76
N ALA A 418 -23.47 -2.48 4.45
CA ALA A 418 -22.60 -3.21 3.53
C ALA A 418 -21.14 -3.16 3.98
N THR A 419 -20.46 -4.29 3.88
CA THR A 419 -19.01 -4.40 4.05
C THR A 419 -18.27 -3.74 2.88
N VAL A 420 -17.21 -3.00 3.18
CA VAL A 420 -16.25 -2.48 2.21
C VAL A 420 -14.88 -3.14 2.40
N GLY A 421 -14.07 -3.17 1.35
CA GLY A 421 -12.72 -3.75 1.38
C GLY A 421 -12.65 -5.26 1.12
N PRO A 422 -11.45 -5.86 1.23
CA PRO A 422 -10.20 -5.23 1.67
C PRO A 422 -9.48 -4.43 0.56
N ASN A 423 -8.76 -3.36 0.95
CA ASN A 423 -7.76 -2.69 0.11
C ASN A 423 -6.65 -2.04 0.96
N ARG A 424 -5.66 -1.40 0.33
CA ARG A 424 -4.52 -0.73 1.00
C ARG A 424 -4.47 0.77 0.75
N THR A 425 -5.57 1.36 0.30
CA THR A 425 -5.60 2.74 -0.18
C THR A 425 -5.66 3.72 0.99
N VAL A 426 -4.67 4.61 1.09
CA VAL A 426 -4.66 5.69 2.09
C VAL A 426 -5.85 6.62 1.86
N GLY A 427 -6.55 7.00 2.94
CA GLY A 427 -7.75 7.83 2.87
C GLY A 427 -9.02 7.10 2.42
N ASP A 428 -8.96 5.78 2.21
CA ASP A 428 -10.13 4.95 1.91
C ASP A 428 -10.69 4.30 3.18
N LEU A 429 -12.02 4.13 3.21
CA LEU A 429 -12.72 3.53 4.36
C LEU A 429 -12.23 2.11 4.66
N ALA A 430 -11.91 1.31 3.65
CA ALA A 430 -11.33 -0.02 3.87
C ALA A 430 -9.82 0.08 4.15
N GLY A 431 -9.09 0.91 3.42
CA GLY A 431 -7.63 1.00 3.55
C GLY A 431 -7.14 1.43 4.94
N GLU A 432 -7.93 2.21 5.69
CA GLU A 432 -7.58 2.66 7.05
C GLU A 432 -8.31 1.92 8.20
N ALA A 433 -9.07 0.88 7.88
CA ALA A 433 -9.79 0.07 8.86
C ALA A 433 -8.97 -1.14 9.33
N SER A 434 -9.29 -1.68 10.51
CA SER A 434 -8.76 -2.95 11.01
C SER A 434 -9.09 -4.07 10.04
N GLY A 435 -8.13 -4.98 9.81
CA GLY A 435 -8.31 -6.04 8.82
C GLY A 435 -8.51 -5.53 7.38
N ARG A 436 -8.35 -4.21 7.17
CA ARG A 436 -8.69 -3.45 5.97
C ARG A 436 -10.14 -3.53 5.54
N ARG A 437 -11.09 -3.75 6.44
CA ARG A 437 -12.51 -3.85 6.12
C ARG A 437 -13.33 -3.06 7.12
N ALA A 438 -14.48 -2.58 6.69
CA ALA A 438 -15.39 -1.85 7.56
C ALA A 438 -16.83 -2.07 7.08
N VAL A 439 -17.81 -1.65 7.87
CA VAL A 439 -19.22 -1.70 7.52
C VAL A 439 -19.79 -0.31 7.39
N THR A 440 -20.39 -0.02 6.23
CA THR A 440 -21.05 1.26 5.97
C THR A 440 -22.52 1.24 6.40
N LEU A 441 -22.96 2.30 7.09
CA LEU A 441 -24.36 2.53 7.49
C LEU A 441 -24.88 3.78 6.78
N ASN A 442 -25.32 3.63 5.53
CA ASN A 442 -25.63 4.77 4.65
C ASN A 442 -27.11 5.17 4.64
N THR A 443 -28.02 4.27 5.05
CA THR A 443 -29.46 4.52 5.01
C THR A 443 -30.10 4.36 6.38
N THR A 444 -31.25 5.01 6.60
CA THR A 444 -32.00 4.81 7.85
C THR A 444 -32.43 3.36 7.97
N GLY A 445 -32.14 2.75 9.13
CA GLY A 445 -32.31 1.34 9.41
C GLY A 445 -31.03 0.51 9.21
N SER A 446 -30.00 1.04 8.54
CA SER A 446 -28.72 0.33 8.37
C SER A 446 -28.07 0.08 9.74
N SER A 447 -27.65 -1.15 9.98
CA SER A 447 -27.07 -1.57 11.25
C SER A 447 -26.02 -2.66 11.13
N VAL A 448 -25.15 -2.72 12.14
CA VAL A 448 -24.29 -3.87 12.44
C VAL A 448 -24.55 -4.33 13.88
N GLU A 449 -24.77 -5.64 14.08
CA GLU A 449 -25.09 -6.25 15.37
C GLU A 449 -24.04 -7.30 15.78
N PHE A 450 -23.58 -7.20 17.02
CA PHE A 450 -22.54 -8.00 17.64
C PHE A 450 -23.13 -8.83 18.78
N THR A 451 -22.59 -10.03 19.02
CA THR A 451 -22.94 -10.86 20.18
C THR A 451 -21.81 -10.82 21.19
N THR A 452 -22.09 -10.43 22.43
CA THR A 452 -21.05 -10.30 23.46
C THR A 452 -20.53 -11.67 23.91
N GLY A 453 -19.21 -11.84 23.96
CA GLY A 453 -18.53 -13.02 24.52
C GLY A 453 -18.45 -13.01 26.04
N ALA A 454 -18.30 -11.83 26.65
CA ALA A 454 -18.30 -11.62 28.09
C ALA A 454 -19.39 -10.62 28.54
N ALA A 455 -19.60 -10.53 29.86
CA ALA A 455 -20.41 -9.44 30.41
C ALA A 455 -19.67 -8.10 30.25
N THR A 456 -20.40 -7.01 30.01
CA THR A 456 -19.83 -5.69 29.77
C THR A 456 -20.72 -4.57 30.32
N ASN A 457 -20.16 -3.41 30.64
CA ASN A 457 -20.92 -2.19 30.92
C ASN A 457 -20.38 -0.97 30.14
N THR A 458 -19.49 -1.21 29.18
CA THR A 458 -18.84 -0.19 28.37
C THR A 458 -18.93 -0.55 26.89
N LEU A 459 -18.73 0.45 26.04
CA LEU A 459 -18.60 0.29 24.60
C LEU A 459 -17.55 1.29 24.13
N VAL A 460 -16.60 0.83 23.33
CA VAL A 460 -15.82 1.68 22.42
C VAL A 460 -16.22 1.29 21.00
N THR A 461 -16.38 2.25 20.10
CA THR A 461 -16.52 1.98 18.66
C THR A 461 -15.48 2.80 17.91
N ARG A 462 -14.77 2.15 16.98
CA ARG A 462 -13.95 2.85 15.99
C ARG A 462 -14.79 3.11 14.75
N TYR A 463 -14.81 4.35 14.30
CA TYR A 463 -15.75 4.81 13.29
C TYR A 463 -15.14 5.88 12.39
N SER A 464 -15.72 6.04 11.20
CA SER A 464 -15.50 7.20 10.35
C SER A 464 -16.85 7.85 10.04
N ILE A 465 -16.90 9.18 10.18
CA ILE A 465 -17.96 10.03 9.64
C ILE A 465 -17.31 11.11 8.77
N PRO A 466 -18.02 11.67 7.78
CA PRO A 466 -17.51 12.72 6.92
C PRO A 466 -16.94 13.92 7.69
N ASP A 467 -15.94 14.57 7.10
CA ASP A 467 -15.50 15.90 7.51
C ASP A 467 -16.51 16.98 7.10
N ALA A 468 -16.38 18.17 7.69
CA ALA A 468 -17.04 19.36 7.20
C ALA A 468 -16.41 19.82 5.87
N ALA A 469 -17.20 20.46 5.01
CA ALA A 469 -16.73 20.92 3.70
C ALA A 469 -15.51 21.87 3.74
N GLY A 470 -15.30 22.55 4.88
CA GLY A 470 -14.16 23.44 5.10
C GLY A 470 -13.07 22.88 6.02
N GLY A 471 -13.15 21.61 6.40
CA GLY A 471 -12.32 21.02 7.46
C GLY A 471 -12.86 21.30 8.86
N GLY A 472 -12.22 20.70 9.86
CA GLY A 472 -12.51 20.91 11.29
C GLY A 472 -13.61 20.02 11.87
N GLY A 473 -14.14 19.09 11.09
CA GLY A 473 -15.05 18.04 11.54
C GLY A 473 -16.52 18.45 11.69
N ILE A 474 -17.36 17.44 11.89
CA ILE A 474 -18.77 17.55 12.27
C ILE A 474 -19.03 16.77 13.55
N GLU A 475 -20.11 17.12 14.25
CA GLU A 475 -20.64 16.33 15.36
C GLU A 475 -21.83 15.49 14.89
N SER A 476 -21.95 14.28 15.41
CA SER A 476 -23.04 13.36 15.12
C SER A 476 -23.31 12.44 16.31
N THR A 477 -24.32 11.59 16.17
CA THR A 477 -24.57 10.49 17.08
C THR A 477 -24.86 9.22 16.30
N LEU A 478 -24.70 8.06 16.93
CA LEU A 478 -25.16 6.77 16.42
C LEU A 478 -25.88 5.99 17.52
N ASN A 479 -27.00 5.36 17.18
CA ASN A 479 -27.84 4.73 18.20
C ASN A 479 -27.32 3.32 18.55
N VAL A 480 -27.25 3.05 19.85
CA VAL A 480 -26.86 1.76 20.44
C VAL A 480 -28.10 1.07 21.00
N TYR A 481 -28.34 -0.14 20.52
CA TYR A 481 -29.41 -1.02 20.96
C TYR A 481 -28.82 -2.21 21.71
N VAL A 482 -29.53 -2.70 22.73
CA VAL A 482 -29.22 -3.95 23.41
C VAL A 482 -30.45 -4.84 23.37
N ASP A 483 -30.29 -6.04 22.81
CA ASP A 483 -31.34 -7.03 22.60
C ASP A 483 -32.58 -6.45 21.89
N GLY A 484 -32.32 -5.66 20.84
CA GLY A 484 -33.35 -5.01 20.02
C GLY A 484 -34.01 -3.78 20.66
N THR A 485 -33.65 -3.41 21.89
CA THR A 485 -34.19 -2.22 22.58
C THR A 485 -33.19 -1.08 22.54
N PHE A 486 -33.63 0.12 22.15
CA PHE A 486 -32.79 1.32 22.19
C PHE A 486 -32.31 1.55 23.62
N LEU A 487 -30.99 1.64 23.81
CA LEU A 487 -30.39 1.90 25.10
C LEU A 487 -29.95 3.35 25.21
N LYS A 488 -29.08 3.79 24.29
CA LYS A 488 -28.47 5.12 24.31
C LYS A 488 -27.86 5.43 22.95
N ALA A 489 -27.59 6.71 22.65
CA ALA A 489 -26.75 7.10 21.52
C ALA A 489 -25.30 7.31 21.97
N VAL A 490 -24.34 6.95 21.12
CA VAL A 490 -22.93 7.32 21.28
C VAL A 490 -22.68 8.62 20.51
N ASP A 491 -21.95 9.56 21.13
CA ASP A 491 -21.55 10.83 20.53
C ASP A 491 -20.32 10.60 19.65
N LEU A 492 -20.35 11.12 18.42
CA LEU A 492 -19.31 10.94 17.40
C LEU A 492 -18.86 12.32 16.87
N THR A 493 -17.58 12.47 16.56
CA THR A 493 -17.00 13.68 16.00
C THR A 493 -15.93 13.35 14.95
N SER A 494 -15.83 14.14 13.89
CA SER A 494 -14.68 14.09 12.96
C SER A 494 -13.64 15.18 13.23
N LYS A 495 -13.73 15.87 14.37
CA LYS A 495 -12.82 16.97 14.75
C LYS A 495 -11.35 16.55 14.85
N TYR A 496 -11.08 15.31 15.24
CA TYR A 496 -9.73 14.80 15.50
C TYR A 496 -9.17 13.99 14.33
N THR A 497 -9.91 13.86 13.25
CA THR A 497 -9.57 13.08 12.06
C THR A 497 -9.52 13.98 10.83
N TRP A 498 -9.37 13.38 9.65
CA TRP A 498 -9.36 14.05 8.36
C TRP A 498 -8.25 15.09 8.23
N VAL A 499 -7.05 14.59 7.96
CA VAL A 499 -5.99 15.44 7.44
C VAL A 499 -5.75 15.14 5.96
N TYR A 500 -5.16 16.09 5.24
CA TYR A 500 -5.13 16.12 3.79
C TYR A 500 -3.76 16.50 3.26
N GLY A 501 -3.45 16.04 2.05
CA GLY A 501 -2.27 16.46 1.31
C GLY A 501 -1.03 15.61 1.59
N ASN A 502 0.14 16.25 1.62
CA ASN A 502 1.44 15.56 1.65
C ASN A 502 1.61 14.74 2.92
N GLU A 503 2.02 13.49 2.77
CA GLU A 503 2.21 12.51 3.84
C GLU A 503 3.20 12.92 4.94
N ALA A 504 4.25 13.68 4.60
CA ALA A 504 5.23 14.16 5.57
C ALA A 504 4.69 15.33 6.42
N SER A 505 3.71 16.07 5.90
CA SER A 505 3.17 17.29 6.53
C SER A 505 1.72 17.52 6.11
N PRO A 506 0.78 16.65 6.56
CA PRO A 506 -0.61 16.80 6.18
C PRO A 506 -1.25 17.99 6.92
N SER A 507 -2.35 18.51 6.38
CA SER A 507 -3.08 19.69 6.88
C SER A 507 -4.56 19.37 7.09
N ASP A 508 -5.21 20.06 8.02
CA ASP A 508 -6.66 20.01 8.29
C ASP A 508 -7.55 20.65 7.21
N SER A 509 -6.99 21.01 6.05
CA SER A 509 -7.70 21.67 4.96
C SER A 509 -8.04 20.68 3.84
N PRO A 510 -9.34 20.42 3.54
CA PRO A 510 -9.73 19.55 2.44
C PRO A 510 -9.16 19.95 1.07
N GLY A 511 -8.79 21.22 0.89
CA GLY A 511 -8.15 21.71 -0.32
C GLY A 511 -6.66 21.35 -0.45
N ALA A 512 -6.02 20.78 0.57
CA ALA A 512 -4.60 20.46 0.58
C ALA A 512 -4.24 19.18 -0.21
N GLY A 513 -5.22 18.34 -0.54
CA GLY A 513 -5.04 17.13 -1.34
C GLY A 513 -5.88 15.95 -0.85
N PRO A 514 -5.49 14.71 -1.18
CA PRO A 514 -6.20 13.50 -0.75
C PRO A 514 -6.28 13.35 0.78
N PRO A 515 -7.36 12.76 1.32
CA PRO A 515 -7.55 12.56 2.75
C PRO A 515 -6.65 11.44 3.30
N ARG A 516 -6.49 11.43 4.62
CA ARG A 516 -5.90 10.36 5.43
C ARG A 516 -6.29 10.54 6.90
N HIS A 517 -6.05 9.52 7.73
CA HIS A 517 -6.38 9.52 9.16
C HIS A 517 -7.88 9.82 9.37
N ILE A 518 -8.73 8.97 8.79
CA ILE A 518 -10.18 9.23 8.65
C ILE A 518 -11.05 8.55 9.71
N TYR A 519 -10.44 7.78 10.62
CA TYR A 519 -11.11 7.04 11.68
C TYR A 519 -10.74 7.57 13.06
N ASP A 520 -11.73 7.63 13.95
CA ASP A 520 -11.59 8.01 15.37
C ASP A 520 -12.25 6.93 16.25
N GLU A 521 -12.02 6.98 17.56
CA GLU A 521 -12.72 6.16 18.55
C GLU A 521 -13.71 6.98 19.40
N ALA A 522 -14.86 6.37 19.74
CA ALA A 522 -15.83 6.94 20.66
C ALA A 522 -16.17 5.95 21.78
N ASN A 523 -16.22 6.44 23.01
CA ASN A 523 -16.44 5.63 24.20
C ASN A 523 -17.73 5.98 24.96
N LEU A 524 -18.42 4.95 25.46
CA LEU A 524 -19.74 5.04 26.09
C LEU A 524 -19.86 4.09 27.29
N MET A 525 -20.20 4.64 28.46
CA MET A 525 -20.75 3.83 29.57
C MET A 525 -22.21 3.47 29.26
N LEU A 526 -22.55 2.18 29.28
CA LEU A 526 -23.89 1.66 28.97
C LEU A 526 -24.90 1.90 30.10
N GLY A 527 -24.42 2.27 31.30
CA GLY A 527 -25.26 2.56 32.47
C GLY A 527 -25.85 1.34 33.16
N ARG A 528 -25.63 0.13 32.61
CA ARG A 528 -25.97 -1.16 33.22
C ARG A 528 -24.99 -2.23 32.74
N THR A 529 -24.90 -3.34 33.48
CA THR A 529 -24.21 -4.54 32.99
C THR A 529 -25.08 -5.27 31.97
N VAL A 530 -24.52 -5.47 30.79
CA VAL A 530 -25.01 -6.31 29.69
C VAL A 530 -24.37 -7.70 29.85
N PRO A 531 -25.16 -8.78 30.02
CA PRO A 531 -24.62 -10.13 30.15
C PRO A 531 -23.88 -10.63 28.89
N ALA A 532 -23.05 -11.66 29.05
CA ALA A 532 -22.53 -12.44 27.92
C ALA A 532 -23.68 -13.05 27.09
N GLY A 533 -23.51 -13.13 25.79
CA GLY A 533 -24.51 -13.60 24.83
C GLY A 533 -25.57 -12.57 24.44
N SER A 534 -25.49 -11.34 24.95
CA SER A 534 -26.41 -10.26 24.57
C SER A 534 -26.05 -9.68 23.21
N ARG A 535 -27.03 -9.07 22.53
CA ARG A 535 -26.81 -8.45 21.21
C ARG A 535 -26.67 -6.95 21.33
N ILE A 536 -25.50 -6.41 21.00
CA ILE A 536 -25.25 -4.97 20.90
C ILE A 536 -25.31 -4.59 19.43
N LYS A 537 -26.19 -3.64 19.08
CA LYS A 537 -26.36 -3.19 17.69
C LYS A 537 -26.13 -1.69 17.55
N LEU A 538 -25.28 -1.32 16.61
CA LEU A 538 -25.10 0.06 16.16
C LEU A 538 -26.00 0.30 14.95
N GLN A 539 -26.87 1.31 15.01
CA GLN A 539 -27.87 1.56 13.98
C GLN A 539 -28.03 3.04 13.65
N LYS A 540 -28.08 3.35 12.37
CA LYS A 540 -28.45 4.67 11.84
C LYS A 540 -29.98 4.78 11.80
N ASP A 541 -30.56 5.59 12.66
CA ASP A 541 -31.98 5.93 12.65
C ASP A 541 -32.25 7.26 11.95
N ALA A 542 -33.51 7.70 11.94
CA ALA A 542 -33.92 8.94 11.27
C ALA A 542 -33.25 10.21 11.86
N ALA A 543 -32.88 10.19 13.14
CA ALA A 543 -32.20 11.31 13.79
C ALA A 543 -30.69 11.37 13.47
N ASN A 544 -30.12 10.27 12.96
CA ASN A 544 -28.71 10.14 12.61
C ASN A 544 -28.55 10.62 11.17
N THR A 545 -28.13 11.87 10.95
CA THR A 545 -28.25 12.54 9.63
C THR A 545 -27.04 12.37 8.70
N THR A 546 -25.94 11.77 9.16
CA THR A 546 -24.72 11.56 8.35
C THR A 546 -24.56 10.11 7.88
N THR A 547 -23.52 9.80 7.13
CA THR A 547 -23.10 8.43 6.80
C THR A 547 -22.02 7.96 7.78
N TYR A 548 -21.93 6.66 8.00
CA TYR A 548 -21.00 6.07 8.97
C TYR A 548 -20.27 4.92 8.31
N ALA A 549 -18.99 4.75 8.63
CA ALA A 549 -18.29 3.48 8.54
C ALA A 549 -17.95 3.02 9.95
N ILE A 550 -18.28 1.79 10.29
CA ILE A 550 -17.94 1.15 11.56
C ILE A 550 -16.84 0.15 11.28
N ASP A 551 -15.72 0.30 11.98
CA ASP A 551 -14.57 -0.60 11.90
C ASP A 551 -14.75 -1.74 12.90
N PHE A 552 -14.80 -1.43 14.19
CA PHE A 552 -15.02 -2.42 15.25
C PHE A 552 -15.70 -1.84 16.48
N ILE A 553 -16.03 -2.74 17.42
CA ILE A 553 -16.32 -2.38 18.80
C ILE A 553 -15.39 -3.06 19.79
N ASN A 554 -15.17 -2.42 20.95
CA ASN A 554 -14.68 -3.08 22.15
C ASN A 554 -15.71 -3.03 23.27
N THR A 555 -15.70 -4.08 24.09
CA THR A 555 -16.53 -4.19 25.29
C THR A 555 -15.73 -4.66 26.48
N GLU A 556 -15.95 -4.06 27.65
CA GLU A 556 -15.26 -4.39 28.90
C GLU A 556 -16.23 -4.33 30.08
N LEU A 557 -15.99 -5.11 31.14
CA LEU A 557 -16.67 -4.94 32.41
C LEU A 557 -15.81 -4.08 33.35
N ALA A 558 -16.05 -2.76 33.35
CA ALA A 558 -15.28 -1.83 34.15
C ALA A 558 -15.88 -1.63 35.56
N THR A 559 -15.03 -1.57 36.59
CA THR A 559 -15.42 -1.28 37.98
C THR A 559 -14.56 -0.19 38.58
N ALA A 560 -15.17 0.77 39.30
CA ALA A 560 -14.43 1.84 39.94
C ALA A 560 -13.64 1.34 41.16
N ALA A 561 -12.32 1.57 41.18
CA ALA A 561 -11.47 1.25 42.32
C ALA A 561 -11.64 2.31 43.43
N PRO A 562 -11.80 1.90 44.71
CA PRO A 562 -11.92 2.83 45.83
C PRO A 562 -10.56 3.44 46.22
N ASN A 563 -10.58 4.46 47.08
CA ASN A 563 -9.37 4.99 47.71
C ASN A 563 -8.59 3.85 48.41
N PRO A 564 -7.33 3.58 48.04
CA PRO A 564 -6.57 2.45 48.60
C PRO A 564 -6.38 2.54 50.12
N ASP A 565 -6.26 3.75 50.67
CA ASP A 565 -6.16 4.01 52.10
C ASP A 565 -6.47 5.50 52.39
N PRO A 566 -7.68 5.83 52.85
CA PRO A 566 -8.08 7.22 53.14
C PRO A 566 -7.20 7.94 54.18
N ALA A 567 -6.42 7.21 55.00
CA ALA A 567 -5.48 7.81 55.95
C ALA A 567 -4.13 8.18 55.31
N LYS A 568 -3.82 7.66 54.12
CA LYS A 568 -2.54 7.83 53.41
C LYS A 568 -2.66 8.58 52.10
N TYR A 569 -3.86 8.69 51.54
CA TYR A 569 -4.11 9.37 50.28
C TYR A 569 -4.91 10.65 50.48
N ALA A 570 -4.40 11.78 49.98
CA ALA A 570 -5.19 13.00 49.88
C ALA A 570 -6.17 12.91 48.70
N GLU A 571 -7.37 13.42 48.88
CA GLU A 571 -8.33 13.62 47.78
C GLU A 571 -8.41 15.11 47.41
N PRO A 572 -8.44 15.46 46.12
CA PRO A 572 -8.73 16.82 45.67
C PRO A 572 -10.09 17.30 46.19
N ALA A 573 -10.21 18.60 46.51
CA ALA A 573 -11.48 19.18 46.95
C ALA A 573 -12.53 19.30 45.82
N GLY A 574 -12.10 19.10 44.58
CA GLY A 574 -12.91 19.24 43.38
C GLY A 574 -12.17 18.71 42.15
N PHE A 575 -12.68 19.05 40.98
CA PHE A 575 -12.22 18.52 39.69
C PHE A 575 -11.39 19.52 38.87
N THR A 576 -10.97 20.63 39.47
CA THR A 576 -10.15 21.62 38.76
C THR A 576 -8.67 21.26 38.83
N HIS A 577 -7.87 21.80 37.92
CA HIS A 577 -6.41 21.73 38.01
C HIS A 577 -5.88 22.14 39.40
N GLN A 578 -6.37 23.25 39.95
CA GLN A 578 -5.86 23.74 41.23
C GLN A 578 -6.20 22.78 42.38
N ASP A 579 -7.36 22.12 42.35
CA ASP A 579 -7.73 21.14 43.38
C ASP A 579 -6.78 19.94 43.40
N VAL A 580 -6.42 19.44 42.21
CA VAL A 580 -5.46 18.33 42.08
C VAL A 580 -4.05 18.77 42.48
N GLN A 581 -3.60 19.94 42.04
CA GLN A 581 -2.29 20.48 42.44
C GLN A 581 -2.22 20.72 43.96
N ASN A 582 -3.30 21.21 44.58
CA ASN A 582 -3.39 21.37 46.03
C ASN A 582 -3.27 20.02 46.77
N ALA A 583 -3.87 18.94 46.23
CA ALA A 583 -3.73 17.61 46.81
C ALA A 583 -2.28 17.09 46.69
N LEU A 584 -1.62 17.30 45.56
CA LEU A 584 -0.20 16.98 45.36
C LEU A 584 0.69 17.75 46.35
N ASP A 585 0.44 19.06 46.51
CA ASP A 585 1.15 19.92 47.44
C ASP A 585 0.97 19.48 48.89
N LYS A 586 -0.25 19.07 49.27
CA LYS A 586 -0.55 18.52 50.59
C LYS A 586 0.24 17.25 50.86
N VAL A 587 0.31 16.34 49.89
CA VAL A 587 1.11 15.12 50.03
C VAL A 587 2.59 15.45 50.18
N ARG A 588 3.13 16.38 49.38
CA ARG A 588 4.51 16.83 49.50
C ARG A 588 4.82 17.36 50.91
N GLN A 589 3.90 18.10 51.51
CA GLN A 589 4.09 18.77 52.82
C GLN A 589 3.85 17.85 54.03
N ASP A 590 2.98 16.84 53.91
CA ASP A 590 2.65 15.92 55.01
C ASP A 590 3.41 14.60 54.87
N ALA A 591 4.31 14.32 55.82
CA ALA A 591 5.08 13.07 55.84
C ALA A 591 4.20 11.82 56.07
N ASN A 592 2.98 11.97 56.58
CA ASN A 592 2.06 10.84 56.79
C ASN A 592 1.38 10.36 55.50
N LEU A 593 1.33 11.21 54.47
CA LEU A 593 0.68 10.92 53.20
C LEU A 593 1.66 10.33 52.19
N THR A 594 1.21 9.31 51.48
CA THR A 594 2.00 8.61 50.44
C THR A 594 1.49 8.88 49.03
N GLY A 595 0.28 9.44 48.88
CA GLY A 595 -0.30 9.61 47.56
C GLY A 595 -1.51 10.54 47.48
N VAL A 596 -1.97 10.75 46.25
CA VAL A 596 -3.24 11.39 45.91
C VAL A 596 -4.16 10.33 45.34
N TYR A 597 -5.37 10.19 45.87
CA TYR A 597 -6.43 9.41 45.25
C TYR A 597 -7.35 10.36 44.48
N LEU A 598 -7.60 10.02 43.22
CA LEU A 598 -8.45 10.77 42.30
C LEU A 598 -9.78 10.01 42.15
N PRO A 599 -10.84 10.38 42.88
CA PRO A 599 -12.14 9.71 42.77
C PRO A 599 -12.74 9.77 41.35
N PRO A 600 -13.79 8.97 41.06
CA PRO A 600 -14.51 9.06 39.80
C PRO A 600 -14.93 10.50 39.48
N GLY A 601 -14.62 10.98 38.28
CA GLY A 601 -14.92 12.33 37.86
C GLY A 601 -14.18 12.74 36.59
N THR A 602 -14.60 13.88 36.04
CA THR A 602 -13.94 14.53 34.90
C THR A 602 -13.19 15.75 35.39
N TYR A 603 -11.86 15.70 35.29
CA TYR A 603 -10.93 16.70 35.79
C TYR A 603 -10.46 17.60 34.64
N GLU A 604 -10.80 18.89 34.70
CA GLU A 604 -10.38 19.84 33.66
C GLU A 604 -9.00 20.42 33.97
N THR A 605 -8.06 20.31 33.02
CA THR A 605 -6.69 20.84 33.16
C THR A 605 -6.17 21.45 31.86
N ALA A 606 -5.56 22.63 31.96
CA ALA A 606 -5.01 23.37 30.82
C ALA A 606 -3.48 23.53 30.85
N GLN A 607 -2.82 22.91 31.82
CA GLN A 607 -1.36 22.95 31.99
C GLN A 607 -0.84 21.70 32.71
N LYS A 608 0.49 21.55 32.81
CA LYS A 608 1.15 20.42 33.50
C LYS A 608 1.02 20.51 35.02
N PHE A 609 0.61 19.43 35.67
CA PHE A 609 0.79 19.22 37.10
C PHE A 609 2.28 19.05 37.42
N GLN A 610 2.71 19.65 38.54
CA GLN A 610 4.10 19.59 39.00
C GLN A 610 4.23 18.57 40.12
N VAL A 611 5.12 17.59 39.93
CA VAL A 611 5.38 16.49 40.87
C VAL A 611 6.85 16.53 41.30
N TYR A 612 7.09 16.92 42.55
CA TYR A 612 8.44 17.16 43.07
C TYR A 612 8.49 17.06 44.60
N GLY A 613 9.69 17.04 45.15
CA GLY A 613 10.01 17.10 46.58
C GLY A 613 10.04 15.74 47.28
N LYS A 614 9.23 14.77 46.84
CA LYS A 614 9.29 13.37 47.25
C LYS A 614 8.53 12.48 46.26
N ALA A 615 8.80 11.17 46.29
CA ALA A 615 8.00 10.17 45.57
C ALA A 615 6.51 10.25 45.98
N VAL A 616 5.61 10.18 45.00
CA VAL A 616 4.15 10.22 45.22
C VAL A 616 3.43 9.14 44.42
N LYS A 617 2.38 8.57 45.00
CA LYS A 617 1.44 7.70 44.28
C LYS A 617 0.20 8.48 43.87
N ILE A 618 -0.04 8.65 42.58
CA ILE A 618 -1.23 9.32 42.03
C ILE A 618 -2.11 8.22 41.44
N VAL A 619 -3.19 7.89 42.13
CA VAL A 619 -4.03 6.72 41.84
C VAL A 619 -5.47 7.17 41.56
N GLY A 620 -5.99 6.86 40.39
CA GLY A 620 -7.39 7.06 40.05
C GLY A 620 -8.25 5.83 40.32
N ALA A 621 -9.55 5.97 40.05
CA ALA A 621 -10.55 4.91 40.21
C ALA A 621 -10.66 3.97 39.00
N GLY A 622 -9.75 4.07 38.03
CA GLY A 622 -9.74 3.35 36.76
C GLY A 622 -9.96 4.30 35.57
N PRO A 623 -9.39 4.02 34.37
CA PRO A 623 -9.45 4.90 33.20
C PRO A 623 -10.85 5.31 32.72
N TRP A 624 -11.85 4.45 32.94
CA TRP A 624 -13.25 4.75 32.64
C TRP A 624 -13.88 5.78 33.59
N PHE A 625 -13.35 5.90 34.81
CA PHE A 625 -13.99 6.63 35.91
C PHE A 625 -13.27 7.93 36.26
N THR A 626 -11.94 7.91 36.35
CA THR A 626 -11.12 9.10 36.60
C THR A 626 -10.57 9.60 35.27
N ARG A 627 -11.08 10.73 34.79
CA ARG A 627 -10.79 11.23 33.43
C ARG A 627 -10.28 12.65 33.46
N PHE A 628 -9.04 12.88 33.06
CA PHE A 628 -8.56 14.22 32.74
C PHE A 628 -9.04 14.63 31.36
N ARG A 629 -9.44 15.90 31.22
CA ARG A 629 -9.79 16.53 29.94
C ARG A 629 -9.14 17.89 29.82
N THR A 630 -8.67 18.19 28.62
CA THR A 630 -8.30 19.57 28.28
C THR A 630 -9.56 20.40 27.96
N PRO A 631 -9.55 21.73 28.15
CA PRO A 631 -10.74 22.56 27.96
C PRO A 631 -11.24 22.50 26.50
N ALA A 632 -12.53 22.18 26.32
CA ALA A 632 -13.13 22.01 24.99
C ALA A 632 -13.15 23.30 24.14
N ALA A 633 -13.09 24.47 24.78
CA ALA A 633 -13.03 25.78 24.12
C ALA A 633 -11.65 26.13 23.56
N ARG A 634 -10.66 25.24 23.71
CA ARG A 634 -9.29 25.38 23.16
C ARG A 634 -8.98 24.19 22.24
N GLN A 635 -7.88 24.30 21.52
CA GLN A 635 -7.27 23.22 20.75
C GLN A 635 -5.78 23.16 21.09
N ASN A 636 -5.15 22.01 20.89
CA ASN A 636 -3.71 21.80 21.04
C ASN A 636 -3.15 22.28 22.40
N THR A 637 -3.84 21.93 23.50
CA THR A 637 -3.50 22.40 24.85
C THR A 637 -2.48 21.48 25.51
N ASP A 638 -1.32 22.02 25.88
CA ASP A 638 -0.28 21.27 26.59
C ASP A 638 -0.61 21.07 28.07
N ALA A 639 -1.13 19.89 28.42
CA ALA A 639 -1.45 19.50 29.79
C ALA A 639 -0.97 18.06 30.06
N GLY A 640 -0.92 17.65 31.34
CA GLY A 640 -0.30 16.39 31.75
C GLY A 640 0.53 16.54 33.02
N PHE A 641 1.64 15.83 33.13
CA PHE A 641 2.49 15.77 34.32
C PHE A 641 3.96 16.04 33.98
N ARG A 642 4.62 16.82 34.84
CA ARG A 642 6.07 16.99 34.88
C ARG A 642 6.60 16.57 36.22
N THR A 643 7.75 15.91 36.21
CA THR A 643 8.42 15.39 37.39
C THR A 643 9.83 15.96 37.52
N GLU A 644 10.28 16.13 38.75
CA GLU A 644 11.68 16.39 39.07
C GLU A 644 12.34 15.14 39.66
N ALA A 645 13.68 15.08 39.61
CA ALA A 645 14.46 13.98 40.21
C ALA A 645 14.16 13.77 41.72
N SER A 646 13.72 14.83 42.41
CA SER A 646 13.28 14.76 43.81
C SER A 646 12.02 13.88 44.01
N ALA A 647 11.34 13.49 42.93
CA ALA A 647 10.19 12.62 42.93
C ALA A 647 10.42 11.27 42.21
N ASN A 648 11.68 10.85 42.02
CA ASN A 648 12.00 9.48 41.59
C ASN A 648 11.26 8.46 42.47
N GLY A 649 10.79 7.36 41.88
CA GLY A 649 9.94 6.39 42.58
C GLY A 649 8.43 6.69 42.53
N SER A 650 7.98 7.72 41.80
CA SER A 650 6.55 8.07 41.74
C SER A 650 5.75 7.13 40.86
N THR A 651 4.48 6.93 41.20
CA THR A 651 3.52 6.10 40.47
C THR A 651 2.36 6.94 39.96
N PHE A 652 1.95 6.71 38.72
CA PHE A 652 0.76 7.26 38.09
C PHE A 652 -0.09 6.11 37.60
N SER A 653 -1.30 5.95 38.14
CA SER A 653 -2.13 4.82 37.75
C SER A 653 -3.64 5.01 37.80
N GLY A 654 -4.35 4.26 36.96
CA GLY A 654 -5.80 4.09 37.03
C GLY A 654 -6.60 5.32 36.59
N PHE A 655 -6.18 6.01 35.54
CA PHE A 655 -6.93 7.16 35.02
C PHE A 655 -6.75 7.35 33.50
N GLY A 656 -7.72 8.02 32.89
CA GLY A 656 -7.68 8.41 31.48
C GLY A 656 -7.27 9.87 31.29
N PHE A 657 -6.68 10.21 30.15
CA PHE A 657 -6.31 11.56 29.73
C PHE A 657 -6.75 11.82 28.30
N PHE A 658 -7.77 12.66 28.13
CA PHE A 658 -8.36 12.97 26.83
C PHE A 658 -7.98 14.41 26.44
N GLY A 659 -7.08 14.54 25.48
CA GLY A 659 -6.59 15.80 24.96
C GLY A 659 -7.59 16.47 24.01
N ASN A 660 -7.14 17.58 23.41
CA ASN A 660 -7.87 18.34 22.41
C ASN A 660 -6.95 18.71 21.24
N TYR A 661 -5.89 17.93 21.02
CA TYR A 661 -5.03 18.12 19.87
C TYR A 661 -5.79 17.74 18.61
N THR A 662 -5.69 18.59 17.60
CA THR A 662 -6.25 18.44 16.25
C THR A 662 -5.16 18.47 15.18
N SER A 663 -3.90 18.52 15.61
CA SER A 663 -2.73 18.46 14.75
C SER A 663 -1.50 18.09 15.56
N ARG A 664 -0.48 17.59 14.88
CA ARG A 664 0.85 17.37 15.46
C ARG A 664 1.50 18.72 15.79
N VAL A 665 2.05 18.81 17.00
CA VAL A 665 2.89 19.93 17.44
C VAL A 665 4.18 19.36 18.02
N ASP A 666 5.31 19.62 17.36
CA ASP A 666 6.62 19.14 17.83
C ASP A 666 7.11 20.00 19.02
N GLY A 667 7.27 19.36 20.18
CA GLY A 667 7.68 20.00 21.43
C GLY A 667 6.69 19.74 22.58
N PRO A 668 5.59 20.52 22.70
CA PRO A 668 4.54 20.28 23.70
C PRO A 668 3.69 19.02 23.40
N GLY A 669 2.75 18.69 24.29
CA GLY A 669 1.65 17.75 24.01
C GLY A 669 1.83 16.32 24.52
N LYS A 670 2.89 16.04 25.27
CA LYS A 670 3.12 14.73 25.90
C LYS A 670 2.43 14.63 27.25
N VAL A 671 1.59 13.63 27.52
CA VAL A 671 0.93 13.51 28.84
C VAL A 671 1.98 13.43 29.96
N PHE A 672 3.02 12.62 29.76
CA PHE A 672 4.17 12.50 30.64
C PHE A 672 5.43 13.02 29.95
N ASP A 673 5.92 14.16 30.44
CA ASP A 673 7.12 14.86 29.96
C ASP A 673 8.20 14.72 31.04
N PHE A 674 8.95 13.61 30.98
CA PHE A 674 9.89 13.19 32.03
C PHE A 674 11.33 13.38 31.57
N SER A 675 12.14 14.02 32.42
CA SER A 675 13.55 14.23 32.14
C SER A 675 14.41 14.07 33.39
N ASN A 676 15.49 13.29 33.28
CA ASN A 676 16.45 13.03 34.35
C ASN A 676 15.80 12.47 35.63
N VAL A 677 14.95 11.46 35.46
CA VAL A 677 14.23 10.78 36.55
C VAL A 677 14.46 9.27 36.49
N SER A 678 14.24 8.59 37.61
CA SER A 678 14.36 7.14 37.71
C SER A 678 13.25 6.51 38.52
N ASP A 679 13.12 5.18 38.42
CA ASP A 679 12.23 4.36 39.25
C ASP A 679 10.74 4.76 39.12
N MET A 680 10.34 5.31 37.98
CA MET A 680 8.98 5.79 37.75
C MET A 680 8.06 4.64 37.36
N THR A 681 6.77 4.73 37.70
CA THR A 681 5.75 3.77 37.25
C THR A 681 4.56 4.49 36.62
N ILE A 682 4.22 4.12 35.39
CA ILE A 682 2.96 4.48 34.70
C ILE A 682 2.20 3.15 34.50
N ASP A 683 0.99 3.03 35.04
CA ASP A 683 0.24 1.77 35.06
C ASP A 683 -1.26 2.00 34.84
N ASP A 684 -1.92 1.25 33.95
CA ASP A 684 -3.37 1.36 33.71
C ASP A 684 -3.80 2.80 33.35
N ILE A 685 -3.15 3.37 32.33
CA ILE A 685 -3.49 4.69 31.77
C ILE A 685 -4.15 4.53 30.40
N TRP A 686 -5.14 5.39 30.11
CA TRP A 686 -5.73 5.53 28.78
C TRP A 686 -5.54 6.95 28.26
N ALA A 687 -4.84 7.15 27.15
CA ALA A 687 -4.67 8.48 26.54
C ALA A 687 -5.21 8.55 25.11
N GLU A 688 -5.87 9.67 24.78
CA GLU A 688 -6.43 9.98 23.46
C GLU A 688 -6.22 11.45 23.09
N HIS A 689 -6.10 11.75 21.79
CA HIS A 689 -6.03 13.11 21.22
C HIS A 689 -4.95 14.01 21.86
N VAL A 690 -3.80 13.41 22.10
CA VAL A 690 -2.56 14.04 22.59
C VAL A 690 -1.46 13.91 21.52
N VAL A 691 -0.33 14.59 21.69
CA VAL A 691 0.81 14.38 20.78
C VAL A 691 1.44 13.02 21.06
N CYS A 692 1.76 12.74 22.32
CA CYS A 692 2.22 11.42 22.79
C CYS A 692 1.65 11.12 24.18
N LEU A 693 1.59 9.85 24.58
CA LEU A 693 1.47 9.53 26.01
C LEU A 693 2.75 9.97 26.74
N PHE A 694 3.91 9.53 26.23
CA PHE A 694 5.17 9.64 26.97
C PHE A 694 6.34 9.99 26.04
N TRP A 695 7.17 10.93 26.48
CA TRP A 695 8.49 11.17 25.88
C TRP A 695 9.52 11.34 27.00
N GLY A 696 10.37 10.33 27.15
CA GLY A 696 11.41 10.28 28.17
C GLY A 696 12.75 10.79 27.65
N THR A 697 13.43 11.62 28.43
CA THR A 697 14.80 12.08 28.17
C THR A 697 15.67 11.74 29.37
N ASN A 698 16.54 10.74 29.25
CA ASN A 698 17.32 10.19 30.37
C ASN A 698 16.41 9.73 31.53
N VAL A 699 15.52 8.79 31.22
CA VAL A 699 14.64 8.14 32.20
C VAL A 699 15.14 6.72 32.40
N ASP A 700 15.41 6.33 33.65
CA ASP A 700 16.08 5.08 33.96
C ASP A 700 15.26 4.19 34.90
N ASP A 701 15.43 2.86 34.79
CA ASP A 701 14.85 1.86 35.69
C ASP A 701 13.33 2.02 35.92
N SER A 702 12.60 2.54 34.91
CA SER A 702 11.19 2.90 35.02
C SER A 702 10.29 1.92 34.29
N THR A 703 9.03 1.81 34.71
CA THR A 703 8.04 0.89 34.13
C THR A 703 6.83 1.62 33.55
N ILE A 704 6.43 1.27 32.33
CA ILE A 704 5.16 1.67 31.71
C ILE A 704 4.37 0.40 31.39
N LYS A 705 3.17 0.23 31.93
CA LYS A 705 2.42 -1.02 31.72
C LYS A 705 0.89 -0.89 31.72
N ASN A 706 0.22 -1.95 31.23
CA ASN A 706 -1.23 -2.14 31.25
C ASN A 706 -2.03 -0.98 30.64
N SER A 707 -1.46 -0.26 29.68
CA SER A 707 -1.98 1.03 29.23
C SER A 707 -2.53 0.98 27.80
N ARG A 708 -3.41 1.94 27.48
CA ARG A 708 -4.05 2.15 26.16
C ARG A 708 -3.63 3.52 25.63
N ILE A 709 -3.03 3.57 24.45
CA ILE A 709 -2.61 4.83 23.81
C ILE A 709 -3.24 4.90 22.44
N ARG A 710 -4.18 5.81 22.24
CA ARG A 710 -5.03 5.83 21.04
C ARG A 710 -5.08 7.21 20.41
N ASP A 711 -5.25 7.25 19.09
CA ASP A 711 -5.56 8.46 18.32
C ASP A 711 -4.61 9.64 18.67
N THR A 712 -3.30 9.35 18.67
CA THR A 712 -2.25 10.33 18.96
C THR A 712 -1.74 11.00 17.69
N TRP A 713 -1.20 12.21 17.82
CA TRP A 713 -0.70 12.99 16.68
C TRP A 713 0.77 12.75 16.34
N ALA A 714 1.50 12.05 17.21
CA ALA A 714 2.85 11.56 16.99
C ALA A 714 2.98 10.19 17.68
N ASP A 715 4.17 9.91 18.22
CA ASP A 715 4.52 8.65 18.85
C ASP A 715 3.53 8.27 19.97
N GLY A 716 3.34 6.98 20.20
CA GLY A 716 2.65 6.53 21.40
C GLY A 716 3.51 6.79 22.64
N LEU A 717 4.70 6.20 22.67
CA LEU A 717 5.75 6.47 23.64
C LEU A 717 7.15 6.39 23.03
N ASN A 718 8.07 7.22 23.55
CA ASN A 718 9.46 7.24 23.11
C ASN A 718 10.42 7.45 24.29
N PHE A 719 11.48 6.64 24.36
CA PHE A 719 12.59 6.84 25.28
C PHE A 719 13.83 7.34 24.51
N THR A 720 14.43 8.42 24.99
CA THR A 720 15.59 9.07 24.34
C THR A 720 16.74 9.36 25.30
N ASN A 721 17.90 9.75 24.77
CA ASN A 721 18.96 10.42 25.53
C ASN A 721 19.44 9.64 26.77
N GLY A 722 19.99 8.43 26.58
CA GLY A 722 20.57 7.63 27.65
C GLY A 722 19.59 6.77 28.46
N SER A 723 18.27 6.93 28.26
CA SER A 723 17.25 6.15 28.97
C SER A 723 17.51 4.63 28.93
N SER A 724 17.76 4.03 30.10
CA SER A 724 18.25 2.65 30.23
C SER A 724 17.54 1.87 31.35
N GLY A 725 17.52 0.53 31.23
CA GLY A 725 16.91 -0.36 32.23
C GLY A 725 15.38 -0.25 32.34
N ASN A 726 14.71 0.41 31.39
CA ASN A 726 13.27 0.61 31.44
C ASN A 726 12.50 -0.65 30.99
N HIS A 727 11.26 -0.75 31.45
CA HIS A 727 10.36 -1.84 31.13
C HIS A 727 9.02 -1.32 30.60
N VAL A 728 8.71 -1.59 29.33
CA VAL A 728 7.41 -1.33 28.72
C VAL A 728 6.69 -2.67 28.56
N ALA A 729 5.57 -2.87 29.25
CA ALA A 729 4.93 -4.18 29.34
C ALA A 729 3.42 -4.13 29.20
N ASN A 730 2.82 -4.99 28.38
CA ASN A 730 1.36 -5.12 28.31
C ASN A 730 0.65 -3.81 27.91
N VAL A 731 1.12 -3.15 26.84
CA VAL A 731 0.58 -1.86 26.35
C VAL A 731 0.01 -2.05 24.94
N GLU A 732 -1.19 -1.54 24.73
CA GLU A 732 -1.79 -1.44 23.39
C GLU A 732 -1.73 0.01 22.89
N THR A 733 -1.32 0.15 21.65
CA THR A 733 -1.42 1.39 20.87
C THR A 733 -2.37 1.21 19.69
N ARG A 734 -3.16 2.23 19.37
CA ARG A 734 -3.99 2.28 18.15
C ARG A 734 -3.94 3.65 17.49
N THR A 735 -3.93 3.69 16.16
CA THR A 735 -4.03 4.95 15.41
C THR A 735 -2.99 6.01 15.85
N THR A 736 -1.74 5.62 16.09
CA THR A 736 -0.68 6.59 16.43
C THR A 736 -0.21 7.35 15.20
N GLY A 737 0.12 8.63 15.40
CA GLY A 737 0.53 9.56 14.33
C GLY A 737 2.03 9.67 14.08
N ASP A 738 2.79 8.81 14.73
CA ASP A 738 4.17 8.44 14.43
C ASP A 738 4.43 7.06 15.09
N ASP A 739 5.69 6.72 15.31
CA ASP A 739 6.11 5.44 15.86
C ASP A 739 5.33 5.07 17.15
N SER A 740 4.59 3.96 17.17
CA SER A 740 3.76 3.64 18.33
C SER A 740 4.60 3.38 19.59
N PHE A 741 5.68 2.63 19.41
CA PHE A 741 6.72 2.41 20.39
C PHE A 741 8.07 2.77 19.79
N ALA A 742 8.84 3.63 20.48
CA ALA A 742 10.14 4.05 19.99
C ALA A 742 11.24 3.99 21.06
N LEU A 743 12.45 3.70 20.59
CA LEU A 743 13.70 3.85 21.33
C LEU A 743 14.71 4.58 20.44
N PHE A 744 15.08 5.80 20.82
CA PHE A 744 15.97 6.65 20.04
C PHE A 744 17.17 7.14 20.87
N PRO A 745 18.39 6.59 20.64
CA PRO A 745 19.59 6.97 21.39
C PRO A 745 20.18 8.30 20.88
N ALA A 746 19.35 9.34 20.87
CA ALA A 746 19.78 10.72 20.69
C ALA A 746 20.81 11.10 21.76
N ILE A 747 21.71 12.02 21.43
CA ILE A 747 22.73 12.53 22.35
C ILE A 747 22.76 14.07 22.41
N ASP A 748 21.68 14.71 21.99
CA ASP A 748 21.52 16.16 22.03
C ASP A 748 21.34 16.70 23.45
N HIS A 749 20.80 15.89 24.36
CA HIS A 749 20.65 16.23 25.77
C HIS A 749 21.61 15.46 26.68
N ARG A 750 21.88 14.17 26.39
CA ARG A 750 22.78 13.32 27.17
C ARG A 750 23.59 12.39 26.27
N ASN A 751 24.91 12.49 26.32
CA ASN A 751 25.81 11.67 25.51
C ASN A 751 26.07 10.30 26.17
N GLU A 752 25.01 9.50 26.23
CA GLU A 752 24.97 8.19 26.87
C GLU A 752 24.22 7.22 25.96
N GLN A 753 24.64 5.96 25.94
CA GLN A 753 23.97 4.92 25.17
C GLN A 753 22.70 4.45 25.88
N GLN A 754 21.70 4.00 25.11
CA GLN A 754 20.50 3.37 25.67
C GLN A 754 20.66 1.86 25.74
N THR A 755 20.59 1.31 26.96
CA THR A 755 20.86 -0.11 27.18
C THR A 755 19.89 -0.79 28.15
N GLY A 756 19.72 -2.10 27.97
CA GLY A 756 18.97 -2.94 28.91
C GLY A 756 17.47 -2.66 29.00
N ASN A 757 16.90 -1.92 28.05
CA ASN A 757 15.46 -1.70 28.00
C ASN A 757 14.74 -2.97 27.52
N VAL A 758 13.58 -3.26 28.10
CA VAL A 758 12.72 -4.38 27.72
C VAL A 758 11.35 -3.86 27.31
N TYR A 759 10.91 -4.27 26.13
CA TYR A 759 9.59 -3.96 25.56
C TYR A 759 8.91 -5.31 25.31
N GLU A 760 7.88 -5.64 26.07
CA GLU A 760 7.22 -6.95 26.02
C GLU A 760 5.69 -6.90 26.09
N ASP A 761 5.02 -7.92 25.57
CA ASP A 761 3.56 -8.02 25.52
C ASP A 761 2.93 -6.76 24.88
N LEU A 762 3.39 -6.34 23.68
CA LEU A 762 2.97 -5.08 23.07
C LEU A 762 2.10 -5.28 21.84
N THR A 763 0.99 -4.53 21.76
CA THR A 763 0.14 -4.48 20.55
C THR A 763 0.20 -3.09 19.92
N SER A 764 0.43 -3.02 18.61
CA SER A 764 0.28 -1.80 17.80
C SER A 764 -0.65 -2.07 16.63
N LEU A 765 -1.77 -1.34 16.56
CA LEU A 765 -2.73 -1.45 15.48
C LEU A 765 -2.88 -0.11 14.77
N LEU A 766 -3.02 -0.13 13.45
CA LEU A 766 -3.56 0.99 12.68
C LEU A 766 -2.72 2.27 12.75
N THR A 767 -1.41 2.15 12.98
CA THR A 767 -0.47 3.28 12.97
C THR A 767 -0.56 4.00 11.63
N TRP A 768 -1.09 5.23 11.65
CA TRP A 768 -1.43 5.94 10.41
C TRP A 768 -0.22 6.67 9.80
N ARG A 769 0.85 6.84 10.58
CA ARG A 769 2.14 7.38 10.15
C ARG A 769 3.28 6.73 10.91
N ALA A 770 4.39 6.44 10.21
CA ALA A 770 5.57 5.75 10.73
C ALA A 770 5.26 4.33 11.25
N ALA A 771 6.09 3.76 12.14
CA ALA A 771 6.09 2.33 12.43
C ALA A 771 5.28 1.92 13.66
N GLY A 772 4.92 0.63 13.76
CA GLY A 772 4.40 0.11 15.03
C GLY A 772 5.47 0.03 16.11
N LEU A 773 6.71 -0.32 15.73
CA LEU A 773 7.89 -0.28 16.61
C LEU A 773 9.09 0.28 15.84
N ALA A 774 9.80 1.24 16.44
CA ALA A 774 11.03 1.78 15.88
C ALA A 774 12.20 1.77 16.87
N VAL A 775 13.33 1.22 16.44
CA VAL A 775 14.54 1.08 17.23
C VAL A 775 15.71 1.65 16.45
N TYR A 776 16.26 2.75 16.94
CA TYR A 776 17.22 3.56 16.18
C TYR A 776 18.69 3.40 16.60
N GLY A 777 18.97 2.42 17.47
CA GLY A 777 20.30 2.11 17.98
C GLY A 777 20.22 1.51 19.40
N GLY A 778 21.30 1.66 20.18
CA GLY A 778 21.37 1.11 21.54
C GLY A 778 22.08 -0.24 21.62
N GLY A 779 22.22 -0.77 22.84
CA GLY A 779 22.87 -2.06 23.11
C GLY A 779 22.13 -2.87 24.17
N GLY A 780 21.99 -4.19 23.97
CA GLY A 780 21.40 -5.06 24.99
C GLY A 780 19.91 -4.84 25.27
N ASN A 781 19.18 -4.15 24.38
CA ASN A 781 17.73 -3.97 24.49
C ASN A 781 17.00 -5.23 23.99
N THR A 782 15.82 -5.53 24.54
CA THR A 782 15.00 -6.69 24.16
C THR A 782 13.58 -6.25 23.82
N PHE A 783 13.09 -6.68 22.66
CA PHE A 783 11.74 -6.43 22.17
C PHE A 783 11.09 -7.79 21.92
N ARG A 784 10.07 -8.18 22.69
CA ARG A 784 9.51 -9.54 22.60
C ARG A 784 8.01 -9.63 22.76
N ASP A 785 7.42 -10.70 22.26
CA ASP A 785 5.99 -10.98 22.42
C ASP A 785 5.13 -9.82 21.88
N ILE A 786 5.39 -9.40 20.64
CA ILE A 786 4.80 -8.19 20.02
C ILE A 786 3.87 -8.57 18.87
N HIS A 787 2.70 -7.92 18.81
CA HIS A 787 1.78 -7.97 17.69
C HIS A 787 1.64 -6.59 17.04
N ILE A 788 1.94 -6.50 15.75
CA ILE A 788 1.76 -5.28 14.96
C ILE A 788 0.87 -5.62 13.78
N ALA A 789 -0.14 -4.79 13.54
CA ALA A 789 -0.98 -4.94 12.38
C ALA A 789 -1.47 -3.63 11.78
N ASP A 790 -1.63 -3.66 10.47
CA ASP A 790 -2.29 -2.66 9.67
C ASP A 790 -1.64 -1.26 9.70
N THR A 791 -0.30 -1.16 9.68
CA THR A 791 0.37 0.13 9.45
C THR A 791 -0.02 0.73 8.10
N LEU A 792 -0.25 2.05 8.05
CA LEU A 792 -0.85 2.69 6.87
C LEU A 792 0.16 3.04 5.78
N VAL A 793 1.28 3.66 6.17
CA VAL A 793 2.24 4.28 5.21
C VAL A 793 3.67 3.80 5.39
N TYR A 794 3.95 2.98 6.40
CA TYR A 794 5.31 2.65 6.80
C TYR A 794 5.42 1.21 7.29
N SER A 795 6.61 0.80 7.74
CA SER A 795 6.83 -0.56 8.21
C SER A 795 6.13 -0.89 9.53
N GLY A 796 5.88 -2.16 9.78
CA GLY A 796 5.50 -2.64 11.12
C GLY A 796 6.65 -2.40 12.09
N ILE A 797 7.87 -2.81 11.72
CA ILE A 797 9.09 -2.55 12.48
C ILE A 797 10.12 -1.77 11.65
N THR A 798 10.69 -0.74 12.24
CA THR A 798 11.92 -0.08 11.77
C THR A 798 13.08 -0.40 12.71
N ILE A 799 14.14 -1.01 12.16
CA ILE A 799 15.44 -1.14 12.81
C ILE A 799 16.38 -0.25 12.00
N GLY A 800 16.81 0.88 12.56
CA GLY A 800 17.51 1.92 11.80
C GLY A 800 18.71 2.50 12.53
N THR A 801 19.65 3.12 11.80
CA THR A 801 20.73 3.92 12.40
C THR A 801 20.75 5.34 11.84
N LEU A 802 19.55 5.90 11.69
CA LEU A 802 19.24 7.20 11.12
C LEU A 802 19.70 8.36 12.00
N ARG A 803 20.22 9.41 11.38
CA ARG A 803 20.30 10.74 11.98
C ARG A 803 19.10 11.59 11.56
N PHE A 804 18.23 11.90 12.51
CA PHE A 804 17.04 12.73 12.28
C PHE A 804 17.41 14.23 12.26
N GLY A 805 17.50 14.79 11.05
CA GLY A 805 17.89 16.18 10.86
C GLY A 805 19.30 16.46 11.40
N SER A 806 19.42 17.40 12.33
CA SER A 806 20.67 17.75 13.01
C SER A 806 20.85 17.07 14.37
N ILE A 807 19.92 16.21 14.79
CA ILE A 807 19.97 15.58 16.12
C ILE A 807 21.02 14.46 16.08
N PRO A 808 22.15 14.57 16.81
CA PRO A 808 23.13 13.50 16.89
C PRO A 808 22.57 12.30 17.66
N ALA A 809 22.98 11.10 17.28
CA ALA A 809 22.62 9.86 17.96
C ALA A 809 23.80 8.86 17.98
N LEU A 810 23.57 7.70 18.59
CA LEU A 810 24.48 6.56 18.60
C LEU A 810 23.88 5.38 17.82
N GLY A 811 24.73 4.56 17.21
CA GLY A 811 24.31 3.33 16.52
C GLY A 811 24.12 2.15 17.47
N PHE A 812 24.02 0.95 16.88
CA PHE A 812 23.92 -0.29 17.64
C PHE A 812 25.27 -0.76 18.19
N GLU A 813 25.23 -1.32 19.40
CA GLU A 813 26.37 -2.01 19.99
C GLU A 813 26.53 -3.43 19.45
N ALA A 814 27.77 -3.89 19.29
CA ALA A 814 28.04 -5.27 18.91
C ALA A 814 27.85 -6.24 20.09
N ASN A 815 28.07 -5.75 21.31
CA ASN A 815 27.89 -6.50 22.56
C ASN A 815 27.66 -5.48 23.70
N PRO A 816 26.58 -5.59 24.48
CA PRO A 816 25.49 -6.56 24.34
C PRO A 816 24.63 -6.36 23.08
N GLN A 817 24.13 -7.45 22.54
CA GLN A 817 23.33 -7.49 21.31
C GLN A 817 21.88 -7.06 21.58
N THR A 818 21.26 -6.39 20.61
CA THR A 818 19.83 -6.06 20.66
C THR A 818 19.01 -7.20 20.07
N ARG A 819 17.93 -7.58 20.76
CA ARG A 819 17.13 -8.77 20.46
C ARG A 819 15.67 -8.42 20.15
N PHE A 820 15.14 -9.06 19.11
CA PHE A 820 13.73 -9.01 18.69
C PHE A 820 13.22 -10.45 18.66
N GLU A 821 12.24 -10.80 19.48
CA GLU A 821 11.89 -12.21 19.76
C GLU A 821 10.36 -12.40 19.73
N ASN A 822 9.87 -13.45 19.07
CA ASN A 822 8.45 -13.81 19.10
C ASN A 822 7.49 -12.66 18.67
N ILE A 823 7.57 -12.25 17.40
CA ILE A 823 6.83 -11.09 16.87
C ILE A 823 5.95 -11.48 15.69
N SER A 824 4.71 -10.99 15.63
CA SER A 824 3.86 -11.04 14.43
C SER A 824 3.70 -9.68 13.79
N LEU A 825 3.94 -9.59 12.48
CA LEU A 825 3.69 -8.44 11.63
C LEU A 825 2.64 -8.83 10.60
N VAL A 826 1.49 -8.16 10.61
CA VAL A 826 0.33 -8.57 9.83
C VAL A 826 -0.15 -7.38 9.03
N ARG A 827 -0.17 -7.49 7.70
CA ARG A 827 -0.72 -6.43 6.85
C ARG A 827 0.01 -5.08 6.97
N ASP A 828 1.28 -5.15 7.34
CA ASP A 828 2.14 -3.99 7.53
C ASP A 828 2.93 -3.63 6.26
N GLY A 829 3.46 -2.41 6.27
CA GLY A 829 4.09 -1.80 5.11
C GLY A 829 3.16 -0.77 4.46
N GLY A 830 3.75 0.10 3.65
CA GLY A 830 3.02 1.19 3.00
C GLY A 830 3.96 2.01 2.13
N HIS A 831 3.51 3.18 1.68
CA HIS A 831 4.35 4.08 0.88
C HIS A 831 4.49 5.43 1.58
N PHE A 832 5.69 6.00 1.49
CA PHE A 832 6.03 7.29 2.07
C PHE A 832 7.23 7.89 1.31
N TRP A 833 7.45 9.20 1.44
CA TRP A 833 8.46 9.95 0.71
C TRP A 833 8.38 9.79 -0.82
N GLY A 834 7.17 9.96 -1.37
CA GLY A 834 6.93 9.92 -2.80
C GLY A 834 6.90 8.49 -3.35
N GLN A 835 7.96 8.07 -4.03
CA GLN A 835 8.00 6.78 -4.76
C GLN A 835 8.59 5.62 -3.94
N GLN A 836 8.86 5.81 -2.65
CA GLN A 836 9.41 4.74 -1.81
C GLN A 836 8.28 3.88 -1.23
N THR A 837 8.52 2.57 -1.20
CA THR A 837 7.68 1.60 -0.50
C THR A 837 8.44 1.06 0.71
N PHE A 838 7.68 0.71 1.74
CA PHE A 838 8.17 0.19 3.01
C PHE A 838 7.67 -1.25 3.21
N PRO A 839 8.55 -2.16 3.68
CA PRO A 839 8.19 -3.53 4.00
C PRO A 839 7.45 -3.62 5.34
N ALA A 840 7.01 -4.81 5.75
CA ALA A 840 6.62 -5.04 7.13
C ALA A 840 7.82 -4.90 8.11
N LEU A 841 9.01 -5.42 7.77
CA LEU A 841 10.24 -5.29 8.57
C LEU A 841 11.35 -4.58 7.79
N TRP A 842 11.74 -3.39 8.24
CA TRP A 842 12.76 -2.58 7.58
C TRP A 842 14.06 -2.54 8.38
N LEU A 843 15.15 -3.01 7.77
CA LEU A 843 16.52 -2.95 8.31
C LEU A 843 17.30 -1.89 7.54
N TYR A 844 17.47 -0.71 8.14
CA TYR A 844 18.07 0.44 7.49
C TYR A 844 19.38 0.88 8.13
N SER A 845 20.50 0.53 7.48
CA SER A 845 21.82 1.01 7.88
C SER A 845 22.09 2.40 7.31
N ALA A 846 22.29 3.39 8.17
CA ALA A 846 22.45 4.79 7.79
C ALA A 846 23.69 5.45 8.41
N GLU A 847 23.54 6.55 9.15
CA GLU A 847 24.65 7.37 9.66
C GLU A 847 25.54 6.68 10.69
N TYR A 848 25.00 5.75 11.46
CA TYR A 848 25.70 5.09 12.56
C TYR A 848 25.84 3.58 12.33
N ALA A 849 26.73 2.95 13.11
CA ALA A 849 27.05 1.53 12.98
C ALA A 849 25.81 0.64 13.15
N PHE A 850 25.56 -0.25 12.18
CA PHE A 850 24.49 -1.23 12.18
C PHE A 850 25.05 -2.64 12.39
N ARG A 851 24.92 -3.15 13.62
CA ARG A 851 25.56 -4.41 14.07
C ARG A 851 24.91 -4.96 15.33
N GLY A 852 25.18 -6.22 15.67
CA GLY A 852 24.76 -6.83 16.93
C GLY A 852 23.24 -7.04 17.02
N ILE A 853 22.59 -7.33 15.89
CA ILE A 853 21.13 -7.51 15.80
C ILE A 853 20.79 -9.00 15.81
N ARG A 854 19.86 -9.40 16.67
CA ARG A 854 19.32 -10.77 16.74
C ARG A 854 17.81 -10.72 16.61
N ILE A 855 17.27 -11.39 15.60
CA ILE A 855 15.84 -11.48 15.34
C ILE A 855 15.46 -12.94 15.38
N SER A 856 14.51 -13.34 16.23
CA SER A 856 14.04 -14.72 16.28
C SER A 856 12.52 -14.84 16.36
N ASP A 857 11.99 -15.89 15.75
CA ASP A 857 10.59 -16.28 15.86
C ASP A 857 9.64 -15.17 15.39
N VAL A 858 9.89 -14.66 14.18
CA VAL A 858 9.12 -13.55 13.58
C VAL A 858 8.25 -14.07 12.43
N ASP A 859 6.95 -13.80 12.49
CA ASP A 859 6.01 -14.11 11.42
C ASP A 859 5.54 -12.85 10.72
N ILE A 860 5.72 -12.80 9.40
CA ILE A 860 5.25 -11.73 8.53
C ILE A 860 4.17 -12.28 7.62
N THR A 861 2.95 -11.73 7.70
CA THR A 861 1.79 -12.21 6.93
C THR A 861 1.14 -11.07 6.15
N ASP A 862 0.93 -11.31 4.86
CA ASP A 862 0.19 -10.42 3.94
C ASP A 862 0.69 -8.96 3.94
N PRO A 863 2.02 -8.71 3.84
CA PRO A 863 2.55 -7.34 3.86
C PRO A 863 2.05 -6.53 2.66
N THR A 864 1.86 -5.22 2.84
CA THR A 864 1.34 -4.31 1.79
C THR A 864 2.15 -4.35 0.51
N TYR A 865 3.50 -4.38 0.62
CA TYR A 865 4.40 -4.44 -0.54
C TYR A 865 5.43 -5.55 -0.45
N SER A 866 6.22 -5.58 0.62
CA SER A 866 7.31 -6.55 0.81
C SER A 866 7.38 -7.02 2.26
N GLY A 867 7.81 -8.25 2.50
CA GLY A 867 7.92 -8.78 3.87
C GLY A 867 9.05 -8.11 4.65
N MET A 868 10.28 -8.20 4.15
CA MET A 868 11.48 -7.66 4.77
C MET A 868 12.30 -6.87 3.77
N MET A 869 12.90 -5.75 4.18
CA MET A 869 13.80 -4.97 3.32
C MET A 869 15.12 -4.64 4.02
N PHE A 870 16.23 -4.89 3.32
CA PHE A 870 17.54 -4.34 3.67
C PHE A 870 17.82 -3.10 2.83
N GLN A 871 18.28 -2.02 3.47
CA GLN A 871 18.63 -0.78 2.81
C GLN A 871 19.88 -0.16 3.46
N THR A 872 20.68 0.52 2.65
CA THR A 872 21.85 1.28 3.11
C THR A 872 21.77 2.71 2.59
N LYS A 873 22.02 3.69 3.47
CA LYS A 873 22.08 5.10 3.10
C LYS A 873 23.38 5.42 2.36
N TYR A 874 23.27 6.22 1.31
CA TYR A 874 24.40 6.76 0.56
C TYR A 874 24.50 8.28 0.75
N SER A 875 25.74 8.78 0.77
CA SER A 875 26.06 10.20 0.71
C SER A 875 27.22 10.43 -0.25
N GLY A 876 27.05 11.34 -1.21
CA GLY A 876 28.08 11.60 -2.23
C GLY A 876 28.44 10.36 -3.07
N GLY A 877 27.48 9.44 -3.29
CA GLY A 877 27.68 8.19 -4.01
C GLY A 877 28.42 7.10 -3.24
N GLN A 878 28.69 7.30 -1.94
CA GLN A 878 29.33 6.30 -1.07
C GLN A 878 28.33 5.78 -0.02
N PRO A 879 28.29 4.45 0.24
CA PRO A 879 27.50 3.91 1.34
C PRO A 879 28.06 4.41 2.68
N LEU A 880 27.19 4.74 3.64
CA LEU A 880 27.61 5.28 4.94
C LEU A 880 28.11 4.18 5.89
N ASN A 881 27.26 3.21 6.21
CA ASN A 881 27.61 2.07 7.05
C ASN A 881 27.03 0.78 6.46
N PRO A 882 27.76 -0.34 6.49
CA PRO A 882 27.22 -1.64 6.10
C PRO A 882 26.38 -2.27 7.22
N VAL A 883 25.42 -3.11 6.85
CA VAL A 883 24.77 -4.07 7.75
C VAL A 883 25.78 -5.17 8.09
N THR A 884 26.07 -5.36 9.38
CA THR A 884 27.00 -6.40 9.85
C THR A 884 26.41 -7.12 11.05
N ASP A 885 26.96 -8.29 11.41
CA ASP A 885 26.60 -9.04 12.64
C ASP A 885 25.08 -9.07 12.91
N THR A 886 24.32 -9.47 11.88
CA THR A 886 22.85 -9.52 11.91
C THR A 886 22.43 -10.96 11.65
N VAL A 887 21.78 -11.58 12.64
CA VAL A 887 21.35 -12.97 12.59
C VAL A 887 19.84 -13.05 12.80
N LEU A 888 19.18 -13.78 11.92
CA LEU A 888 17.75 -14.03 11.94
C LEU A 888 17.52 -15.54 12.08
N THR A 889 16.64 -15.94 13.00
CA THR A 889 16.34 -17.34 13.30
C THR A 889 14.83 -17.57 13.29
N ASN A 890 14.33 -18.62 12.64
CA ASN A 890 12.89 -18.94 12.61
C ASN A 890 12.02 -17.77 12.14
N VAL A 891 12.32 -17.22 10.96
CA VAL A 891 11.52 -16.15 10.36
C VAL A 891 10.61 -16.75 9.30
N SER A 892 9.31 -16.48 9.37
CA SER A 892 8.36 -16.84 8.32
C SER A 892 7.86 -15.59 7.59
N ILE A 893 7.81 -15.63 6.26
CA ILE A 893 7.24 -14.55 5.44
C ILE A 893 6.28 -15.15 4.43
N SER A 894 5.03 -14.72 4.51
CA SER A 894 3.98 -15.21 3.64
C SER A 894 3.09 -14.11 3.07
N GLY A 895 2.59 -14.35 1.85
CA GLY A 895 1.57 -13.50 1.24
C GLY A 895 2.07 -12.18 0.69
N ALA A 896 3.38 -11.98 0.44
CA ALA A 896 3.84 -10.79 -0.26
C ALA A 896 3.39 -10.83 -1.73
N ARG A 897 2.37 -10.06 -2.10
CA ARG A 897 1.79 -10.05 -3.45
C ARG A 897 2.15 -8.80 -4.23
N LYS A 898 1.96 -8.88 -5.54
CA LYS A 898 1.92 -7.71 -6.42
C LYS A 898 0.78 -6.79 -6.00
N SER A 899 1.08 -5.52 -5.75
CA SER A 899 0.10 -4.55 -5.23
C SER A 899 -0.94 -4.13 -6.26
N GLY A 900 -0.61 -4.20 -7.56
CA GLY A 900 -1.51 -3.79 -8.65
C GLY A 900 -1.75 -2.29 -8.74
N ASP A 901 -1.06 -1.49 -7.92
CA ASP A 901 -1.09 -0.02 -7.91
C ASP A 901 0.17 0.56 -8.58
N GLU A 902 0.37 1.87 -8.44
CA GLU A 902 1.54 2.57 -9.03
C GLU A 902 2.89 2.08 -8.48
N PHE A 903 2.89 1.35 -7.36
CA PHE A 903 4.09 0.79 -6.73
C PHE A 903 4.30 -0.70 -7.06
N ASP A 904 3.54 -1.28 -7.99
CA ASP A 904 3.59 -2.70 -8.33
C ASP A 904 5.00 -3.22 -8.62
N ALA A 905 5.84 -2.41 -9.28
CA ALA A 905 7.23 -2.73 -9.58
C ALA A 905 8.10 -2.94 -8.31
N LYS A 906 7.72 -2.34 -7.18
CA LYS A 906 8.40 -2.38 -5.88
C LYS A 906 7.66 -3.25 -4.84
N SER A 907 6.86 -4.20 -5.32
CA SER A 907 6.02 -5.08 -4.50
C SER A 907 6.17 -6.56 -4.85
N GLY A 908 5.67 -7.41 -3.95
CA GLY A 908 5.61 -8.86 -4.10
C GLY A 908 6.84 -9.61 -3.60
N PHE A 909 7.73 -8.94 -2.86
CA PHE A 909 8.99 -9.53 -2.42
C PHE A 909 8.88 -10.05 -0.98
N GLY A 910 9.21 -11.32 -0.73
CA GLY A 910 9.37 -11.83 0.63
C GLY A 910 10.51 -11.09 1.34
N ILE A 911 11.72 -11.17 0.78
CA ILE A 911 12.90 -10.39 1.18
C ILE A 911 13.37 -9.53 0.01
N TRP A 912 13.56 -8.23 0.25
CA TRP A 912 14.07 -7.29 -0.72
C TRP A 912 15.40 -6.67 -0.26
N VAL A 913 16.47 -6.95 -1.00
CA VAL A 913 17.72 -6.20 -0.91
C VAL A 913 17.58 -5.01 -1.84
N ASN A 914 17.21 -3.85 -1.29
CA ASN A 914 16.79 -2.70 -2.08
C ASN A 914 17.96 -2.17 -2.92
N GLU A 915 17.86 -2.35 -4.24
CA GLU A 915 18.91 -1.99 -5.18
C GLU A 915 19.02 -0.48 -5.44
N LEU A 916 17.90 0.25 -5.31
CA LEU A 916 17.82 1.69 -5.54
C LEU A 916 16.52 2.26 -4.93
N PRO A 917 16.57 2.74 -3.68
CA PRO A 917 15.39 3.32 -3.03
C PRO A 917 14.83 4.54 -3.78
N GLU A 918 15.73 5.47 -4.14
CA GLU A 918 15.46 6.73 -4.80
C GLU A 918 16.71 7.27 -5.54
N PRO A 919 16.58 8.25 -6.45
CA PRO A 919 17.73 8.84 -7.15
C PRO A 919 18.82 9.36 -6.20
N GLY A 920 20.08 9.00 -6.48
CA GLY A 920 21.23 9.39 -5.66
C GLY A 920 21.53 8.44 -4.49
N GLN A 921 20.67 7.44 -4.24
CA GLN A 921 20.97 6.31 -3.36
C GLN A 921 21.60 5.15 -4.13
N GLY A 922 21.92 4.06 -3.42
CA GLY A 922 22.52 2.86 -3.99
C GLY A 922 22.01 1.58 -3.32
N PRO A 923 22.55 0.41 -3.72
CA PRO A 923 22.11 -0.88 -3.22
C PRO A 923 22.46 -1.06 -1.74
N ALA A 924 21.71 -1.91 -1.03
CA ALA A 924 22.11 -2.31 0.32
C ALA A 924 23.54 -2.90 0.35
N VAL A 925 24.26 -2.67 1.45
CA VAL A 925 25.65 -3.11 1.65
C VAL A 925 25.79 -3.88 2.95
N GLY A 926 26.43 -5.05 2.91
CA GLY A 926 26.71 -5.84 4.11
C GLY A 926 26.32 -7.31 3.99
N SER A 927 25.95 -7.92 5.12
CA SER A 927 25.42 -9.27 5.14
C SER A 927 24.46 -9.54 6.30
N ALA A 928 23.60 -10.54 6.11
CA ALA A 928 22.76 -11.10 7.16
C ALA A 928 22.69 -12.62 7.04
N THR A 929 22.65 -13.32 8.18
CA THR A 929 22.54 -14.78 8.26
C THR A 929 21.14 -15.19 8.68
N PHE A 930 20.56 -16.17 7.99
CA PHE A 930 19.25 -16.74 8.28
C PHE A 930 19.35 -18.21 8.64
N ASN A 931 18.74 -18.60 9.77
CA ASN A 931 18.61 -19.98 10.22
C ASN A 931 17.11 -20.32 10.30
N GLY A 932 16.61 -21.28 9.53
CA GLY A 932 15.18 -21.63 9.56
C GLY A 932 14.27 -20.55 8.96
N LEU A 933 14.60 -20.06 7.76
CA LEU A 933 13.76 -19.13 7.01
C LEU A 933 12.66 -19.88 6.23
N GLU A 934 11.40 -19.53 6.49
CA GLU A 934 10.25 -20.06 5.76
C GLU A 934 9.63 -18.99 4.87
N LEU A 935 9.48 -19.29 3.58
CA LEU A 935 8.86 -18.40 2.60
C LEU A 935 7.73 -19.17 1.92
N SER A 936 6.53 -18.58 1.90
CA SER A 936 5.38 -19.21 1.26
C SER A 936 4.46 -18.19 0.63
N ASN A 937 3.84 -18.55 -0.49
CA ASN A 937 2.80 -17.72 -1.10
C ASN A 937 3.22 -16.27 -1.44
N ASN A 938 4.52 -16.01 -1.63
CA ASN A 938 5.02 -14.73 -2.11
C ASN A 938 5.02 -14.71 -3.65
N HIS A 939 4.94 -13.52 -4.25
CA HIS A 939 5.10 -13.38 -5.70
C HIS A 939 6.56 -13.69 -6.11
N GLN A 940 7.51 -13.18 -5.35
CA GLN A 940 8.92 -13.51 -5.44
C GLN A 940 9.48 -13.62 -4.02
N ASP A 941 10.04 -14.79 -3.68
CA ASP A 941 10.55 -15.04 -2.33
C ASP A 941 11.68 -14.09 -1.95
N ILE A 942 12.72 -13.95 -2.80
CA ILE A 942 13.85 -13.05 -2.55
C ILE A 942 14.22 -12.28 -3.81
N ARG A 943 14.38 -10.97 -3.65
CA ARG A 943 14.97 -10.07 -4.63
C ARG A 943 16.30 -9.53 -4.13
N ASN A 944 17.39 -10.07 -4.66
CA ASN A 944 18.73 -9.53 -4.50
C ASN A 944 19.44 -9.55 -5.87
N THR A 945 19.47 -8.40 -6.54
CA THR A 945 20.10 -8.23 -7.86
C THR A 945 21.50 -7.60 -7.76
N THR A 946 22.05 -7.53 -6.56
CA THR A 946 23.26 -6.75 -6.24
C THR A 946 24.34 -7.67 -5.69
N THR A 947 25.61 -7.30 -5.86
CA THR A 947 26.76 -8.04 -5.28
C THR A 947 27.25 -7.42 -3.97
N THR A 948 26.61 -6.35 -3.51
CA THR A 948 27.04 -5.58 -2.32
C THR A 948 26.45 -6.10 -1.02
N PHE A 949 25.42 -6.94 -1.10
CA PHE A 949 24.77 -7.56 0.06
C PHE A 949 24.73 -9.09 -0.06
N THR A 950 25.19 -9.78 0.97
CA THR A 950 25.15 -11.24 1.05
C THR A 950 24.03 -11.70 1.99
N ILE A 951 23.20 -12.63 1.52
CA ILE A 951 22.25 -13.35 2.37
C ILE A 951 22.82 -14.77 2.56
N ASP A 952 23.29 -15.06 3.76
CA ASP A 952 23.76 -16.39 4.15
C ASP A 952 22.58 -17.19 4.70
N ARG A 953 22.39 -18.43 4.23
CA ARG A 953 21.29 -19.31 4.65
C ARG A 953 21.78 -20.71 4.97
N ASP A 954 21.35 -21.20 6.12
CA ASP A 954 21.55 -22.57 6.59
C ASP A 954 20.29 -23.44 6.42
#